data_AF-A0A395MTM7-F1
#
_entry.id   AF-A0A395MTM7-F1
#
_cell.length_a   1.000
_cell.length_b   1.000
_cell.length_c   1.000
_cell.angle_alpha   90.00
_cell.angle_beta   90.00
_cell.angle_gamma   90.00
#
_symmetry.space_group_name_H-M   'P 1'
#
loop_
_entity.id
_entity.type
_entity.pdbx_description
1 polymer ?
#
loop_
_entity_poly.entity_id
_entity_poly.type
_entity_poly.pdbx_seq_one_letter_code
_entity_poly.pdbx_strand_id
1 'polypeptide(L)'
;MGTNPRQEPETTMSIDQYGPKEACNRLEKEGYHPLVTTKSVRQILEDFKAKHDENENRATSRLEFIIDNQGRATHFQGIYVDSGNLVIDMTSYIMTKKANMYVTKDASPLVGVFDGDQTFGLIIGKMMAAQGMKQLENFAVDKNQRLWAKLARGIAIWNFLDASYHGEMTGSAVFICVHPTGSMAQLKKENERSAKIISDEVACRDNILKLVVAIRQYLGTTHPDACDDQGENNQMVHIANGYHCPKDIVKMAQAIPAVADGDILEAFAKAVDPNPTQDYCMSKQVALFQTMKLLTAIARRSNLIEVLHFHKTPLLDRKLIAIILRACPHVKMLGIYECPMLHLGDVVFLLDLIREVNLERDRQHLPRVESLDFYPRYHAGMPYKSKNEFESYGFSWKPKDNDIAQRGVLTIVMLAVLKSRHMKVKLLMDRDAAFMTYLLNLPMVPGKICAFLDGLYRFLDLKEKRSKDVNAIKQAMYDLLKAVRSGLQPLKNDWVKYYIHKMGESFAFCCSCGYEFLPEFFDNGEIGNRPERRTCSACILRYQMDNEMDHLKQPTMNIMAGFYPDWRPHAFNVNAPLLEQGHDLAHFKTAKAEADPNPQIILPNGEIYWAQREEPLLRNRKCHFDSVQGLPTLATLLNATVEQQLDARDAALFVDARRTLSLMWGFCYPGVLWINPPPTLAGMISARGCPDHYDEDQGPRFSRKPKDNQGMRISHTFASAIEQYNNNLGEPFKKEVFDFDEEAQPKNYWTPDGKVSDDFW
;
A
#
# COMPACT_ATOMS: atom_id res chain seq x y z
N MET A 1 -61.46 -36.68 26.23
CA MET A 1 -60.68 -36.83 24.98
C MET A 1 -60.37 -35.45 24.46
N GLY A 2 -59.09 -35.10 24.36
CA GLY A 2 -58.62 -33.84 23.78
C GLY A 2 -57.23 -34.10 23.22
N THR A 3 -57.10 -34.10 21.91
CA THR A 3 -55.86 -34.45 21.22
C THR A 3 -54.89 -33.28 21.22
N ASN A 4 -53.71 -33.45 21.80
CA ASN A 4 -52.60 -32.53 21.57
C ASN A 4 -52.33 -32.41 20.06
N PRO A 5 -52.07 -31.20 19.53
CA PRO A 5 -51.55 -31.04 18.18
C PRO A 5 -50.21 -31.80 18.09
N ARG A 6 -50.03 -32.57 17.01
CA ARG A 6 -48.74 -33.18 16.71
C ARG A 6 -47.72 -32.05 16.56
N GLN A 7 -46.67 -32.07 17.38
CA GLN A 7 -45.41 -31.47 16.95
C GLN A 7 -44.98 -32.24 15.70
N GLU A 8 -44.90 -31.55 14.57
CA GLU A 8 -44.22 -32.09 13.40
C GLU A 8 -42.75 -32.31 13.79
N PRO A 9 -42.13 -33.43 13.38
CA PRO A 9 -40.74 -33.67 13.70
C PRO A 9 -39.89 -32.61 12.99
N GLU A 10 -39.07 -31.88 13.74
CA GLU A 10 -38.00 -31.07 13.15
C GLU A 10 -37.11 -32.01 12.32
N THR A 11 -37.23 -31.92 11.00
CA THR A 11 -36.28 -32.55 10.08
C THR A 11 -34.96 -31.84 10.23
N THR A 12 -34.13 -32.34 11.14
CA THR A 12 -32.72 -31.95 11.26
C THR A 12 -32.04 -32.20 9.92
N MET A 13 -31.90 -31.15 9.11
CA MET A 13 -31.22 -31.23 7.82
C MET A 13 -29.78 -31.67 8.09
N SER A 14 -29.45 -32.90 7.69
CA SER A 14 -28.09 -33.43 7.78
C SER A 14 -27.20 -32.60 6.87
N ILE A 15 -26.21 -31.92 7.45
CA ILE A 15 -25.20 -31.18 6.69
C ILE A 15 -24.19 -32.18 6.14
N ASP A 16 -23.87 -32.07 4.85
CA ASP A 16 -22.90 -32.95 4.21
C ASP A 16 -21.50 -32.76 4.77
N GLN A 17 -20.71 -33.84 4.78
CA GLN A 17 -19.32 -33.78 5.22
C GLN A 17 -18.50 -32.81 4.37
N TYR A 18 -17.95 -31.79 5.04
CA TYR A 18 -17.11 -30.79 4.41
C TYR A 18 -16.03 -30.29 5.38
N GLY A 19 -14.79 -30.68 5.14
CA GLY A 19 -13.62 -30.20 5.87
C GLY A 19 -12.52 -29.74 4.90
N PRO A 20 -11.26 -29.66 5.37
CA PRO A 20 -10.16 -29.19 4.54
C PRO A 20 -9.97 -30.02 3.27
N LYS A 21 -10.15 -31.35 3.35
CA LYS A 21 -9.95 -32.28 2.22
C LYS A 21 -11.00 -32.09 1.15
N GLU A 22 -12.27 -31.97 1.55
CA GLU A 22 -13.41 -31.79 0.66
C GLU A 22 -13.34 -30.42 -0.05
N ALA A 23 -12.92 -29.37 0.67
CA ALA A 23 -12.61 -28.06 0.11
C ALA A 23 -11.48 -28.09 -0.94
N CYS A 24 -10.40 -28.83 -0.67
CA CYS A 24 -9.29 -29.01 -1.61
C CYS A 24 -9.75 -29.75 -2.88
N ASN A 25 -10.43 -30.89 -2.73
CA ASN A 25 -10.97 -31.67 -3.85
C ASN A 25 -11.92 -30.85 -4.73
N ARG A 26 -12.72 -29.97 -4.12
CA ARG A 26 -13.64 -29.07 -4.82
C ARG A 26 -12.89 -28.00 -5.64
N LEU A 27 -11.83 -27.42 -5.07
CA LEU A 27 -10.95 -26.49 -5.80
C LEU A 27 -10.21 -27.15 -6.96
N GLU A 28 -9.74 -28.39 -6.80
CA GLU A 28 -9.10 -29.17 -7.87
C GLU A 28 -10.06 -29.48 -9.03
N LYS A 29 -11.29 -29.88 -8.70
CA LYS A 29 -12.30 -30.30 -9.68
C LYS A 29 -12.98 -29.14 -10.41
N GLU A 30 -13.29 -28.06 -9.70
CA GLU A 30 -14.14 -26.97 -10.20
C GLU A 30 -13.34 -25.69 -10.52
N GLY A 31 -12.09 -25.60 -10.05
CA GLY A 31 -11.27 -24.40 -10.15
C GLY A 31 -11.73 -23.28 -9.20
N TYR A 32 -11.27 -22.06 -9.47
CA TYR A 32 -11.70 -20.85 -8.79
C TYR A 32 -12.92 -20.22 -9.49
N HIS A 33 -13.70 -19.44 -8.73
CA HIS A 33 -14.80 -18.64 -9.28
C HIS A 33 -14.33 -17.72 -10.44
N PRO A 34 -15.08 -17.63 -11.58
CA PRO A 34 -14.63 -16.94 -12.78
C PRO A 34 -14.30 -15.43 -12.63
N LEU A 35 -14.86 -14.76 -11.61
CA LEU A 35 -14.53 -13.36 -11.30
C LEU A 35 -13.17 -13.20 -10.62
N VAL A 36 -12.60 -14.28 -10.07
CA VAL A 36 -11.28 -14.30 -9.42
C VAL A 36 -10.19 -14.50 -10.47
N THR A 37 -10.28 -15.60 -11.22
CA THR A 37 -9.31 -15.96 -12.25
C THR A 37 -9.87 -17.06 -13.16
N THR A 38 -9.33 -17.17 -14.37
CA THR A 38 -9.52 -18.34 -15.26
C THR A 38 -8.36 -19.32 -15.19
N LYS A 39 -7.31 -19.02 -14.39
CA LYS A 39 -6.17 -19.91 -14.19
C LYS A 39 -6.57 -21.09 -13.31
N SER A 40 -6.04 -22.27 -13.61
CA SER A 40 -6.19 -23.45 -12.74
C SER A 40 -5.46 -23.25 -11.41
N VAL A 41 -5.79 -24.08 -10.40
CA VAL A 41 -5.04 -24.11 -9.12
C VAL A 41 -3.55 -24.28 -9.38
N ARG A 42 -3.18 -25.24 -10.23
CA ARG A 42 -1.80 -25.51 -10.64
C ARG A 42 -1.11 -24.28 -11.25
N GLN A 43 -1.75 -23.58 -12.18
CA GLN A 43 -1.20 -22.37 -12.81
C GLN A 43 -0.95 -21.24 -11.79
N ILE A 44 -1.82 -21.09 -10.78
CA ILE A 44 -1.62 -20.12 -9.69
C ILE A 44 -0.43 -20.50 -8.80
N LEU A 45 -0.18 -21.79 -8.58
CA LEU A 45 1.01 -22.26 -7.84
C LEU A 45 2.30 -22.11 -8.68
N GLU A 46 2.23 -22.39 -9.98
CA GLU A 46 3.34 -22.19 -10.94
C GLU A 46 3.70 -20.69 -11.08
N ASP A 47 2.70 -19.80 -11.20
CA ASP A 47 2.90 -18.34 -11.15
C ASP A 47 3.59 -17.89 -9.85
N PHE A 48 3.24 -18.51 -8.72
CA PHE A 48 3.84 -18.19 -7.42
C PHE A 48 5.28 -18.69 -7.34
N LYS A 49 5.55 -19.92 -7.81
CA LYS A 49 6.91 -20.47 -7.89
C LYS A 49 7.80 -19.60 -8.78
N ALA A 50 7.32 -19.18 -9.95
CA ALA A 50 8.07 -18.28 -10.83
C ALA A 50 8.48 -16.97 -10.13
N LYS A 51 7.60 -16.36 -9.32
CA LYS A 51 7.93 -15.14 -8.54
C LYS A 51 8.89 -15.42 -7.39
N HIS A 52 8.80 -16.59 -6.75
CA HIS A 52 9.77 -17.04 -5.75
C HIS A 52 11.16 -17.24 -6.38
N ASP A 53 11.23 -17.92 -7.52
CA ASP A 53 12.49 -18.24 -8.21
C ASP A 53 13.12 -16.95 -8.78
N GLU A 54 12.30 -16.02 -9.30
CA GLU A 54 12.74 -14.65 -9.64
C GLU A 54 13.22 -13.89 -8.40
N ASN A 55 12.56 -14.03 -7.24
CA ASN A 55 12.99 -13.41 -5.99
C ASN A 55 14.33 -13.99 -5.47
N GLU A 56 14.63 -15.27 -5.74
CA GLU A 56 15.88 -15.91 -5.34
C GLU A 56 17.10 -15.47 -6.15
N ASN A 57 16.90 -14.94 -7.38
CA ASN A 57 17.94 -14.28 -8.19
C ASN A 57 18.45 -12.96 -7.58
N ARG A 58 17.92 -12.53 -6.43
CA ARG A 58 18.43 -11.40 -5.64
C ARG A 58 19.92 -11.58 -5.35
N ALA A 59 20.72 -10.56 -5.68
CA ALA A 59 22.17 -10.57 -5.52
C ALA A 59 22.61 -11.09 -4.15
N THR A 60 23.62 -11.96 -4.10
CA THR A 60 24.03 -12.64 -2.86
C THR A 60 24.68 -11.70 -1.84
N SER A 61 25.14 -10.54 -2.29
CA SER A 61 25.77 -9.53 -1.44
C SER A 61 25.57 -8.10 -1.97
N ARG A 62 25.78 -7.11 -1.09
CA ARG A 62 25.84 -5.69 -1.46
C ARG A 62 26.87 -5.40 -2.55
N LEU A 63 28.01 -6.12 -2.54
CA LEU A 63 29.09 -5.91 -3.49
C LEU A 63 28.66 -6.32 -4.91
N GLU A 64 28.06 -7.50 -5.03
CA GLU A 64 27.50 -8.03 -6.28
C GLU A 64 26.37 -7.14 -6.82
N PHE A 65 25.50 -6.63 -5.94
CA PHE A 65 24.47 -5.67 -6.34
C PHE A 65 25.07 -4.39 -6.96
N ILE A 66 26.08 -3.80 -6.33
CA ILE A 66 26.65 -2.52 -6.78
C ILE A 66 27.55 -2.69 -8.02
N ILE A 67 28.42 -3.70 -8.03
CA ILE A 67 29.44 -3.89 -9.07
C ILE A 67 28.87 -4.68 -10.24
N ASP A 68 28.46 -5.92 -10.00
CA ASP A 68 28.14 -6.88 -11.06
C ASP A 68 26.77 -6.56 -11.70
N ASN A 69 25.78 -6.24 -10.85
CA ASN A 69 24.44 -5.85 -11.27
C ASN A 69 24.28 -4.33 -11.48
N GLN A 70 25.36 -3.55 -11.33
CA GLN A 70 25.40 -2.09 -11.56
C GLN A 70 24.33 -1.30 -10.77
N GLY A 71 23.92 -1.81 -9.61
CA GLY A 71 22.87 -1.22 -8.78
C GLY A 71 21.44 -1.40 -9.31
N ARG A 72 21.21 -2.33 -10.25
CA ARG A 72 19.88 -2.73 -10.71
C ARG A 72 19.38 -3.92 -9.90
N ALA A 73 18.09 -3.93 -9.57
CA ALA A 73 17.48 -5.05 -8.88
C ALA A 73 17.36 -6.27 -9.81
N THR A 74 17.77 -7.44 -9.33
CA THR A 74 17.72 -8.73 -10.04
C THR A 74 16.56 -9.62 -9.62
N HIS A 75 15.72 -9.12 -8.71
CA HIS A 75 14.66 -9.89 -8.03
C HIS A 75 13.27 -9.33 -8.30
N PHE A 76 12.24 -10.12 -8.01
CA PHE A 76 10.84 -9.73 -8.23
C PHE A 76 10.46 -8.38 -7.57
N GLN A 77 10.24 -7.36 -8.41
CA GLN A 77 9.91 -6.01 -7.98
C GLN A 77 8.41 -5.74 -7.78
N GLY A 78 7.53 -6.61 -8.28
CA GLY A 78 6.08 -6.36 -8.25
C GLY A 78 5.65 -5.08 -8.97
N ILE A 79 6.34 -4.70 -10.05
CA ILE A 79 5.99 -3.54 -10.89
C ILE A 79 4.71 -3.85 -11.69
N TYR A 80 3.75 -2.93 -11.70
CA TYR A 80 2.54 -3.08 -12.51
C TYR A 80 2.67 -2.45 -13.90
N VAL A 81 3.19 -1.22 -13.93
CA VAL A 81 3.35 -0.41 -15.15
C VAL A 81 4.77 0.15 -15.21
N ASP A 82 5.47 -0.13 -16.30
CA ASP A 82 6.68 0.61 -16.65
C ASP A 82 6.33 1.94 -17.31
N SER A 83 6.36 2.99 -16.49
CA SER A 83 6.16 4.38 -16.85
C SER A 83 7.11 4.93 -17.92
N GLY A 84 8.30 4.34 -18.11
CA GLY A 84 9.28 4.84 -19.08
C GLY A 84 8.71 4.89 -20.50
N ASN A 85 7.89 3.88 -20.85
CA ASN A 85 7.22 3.79 -22.14
C ASN A 85 6.20 4.92 -22.38
N LEU A 86 5.62 5.49 -21.32
CA LEU A 86 4.59 6.53 -21.44
C LEU A 86 5.17 7.93 -21.74
N VAL A 87 6.48 8.15 -21.59
CA VAL A 87 7.14 9.48 -21.67
C VAL A 87 8.29 9.47 -22.69
N ILE A 88 8.06 8.92 -23.89
CA ILE A 88 9.06 8.82 -24.98
C ILE A 88 9.34 10.16 -25.67
N ASP A 89 10.56 10.41 -26.16
CA ASP A 89 10.87 11.67 -26.85
C ASP A 89 10.13 11.82 -28.20
N MET A 90 8.99 12.53 -28.16
CA MET A 90 8.17 12.86 -29.33
C MET A 90 8.85 13.84 -30.30
N THR A 91 9.98 14.46 -29.95
CA THR A 91 10.65 15.47 -30.78
C THR A 91 11.12 14.88 -32.11
N SER A 92 11.59 13.63 -32.10
CA SER A 92 11.97 12.88 -33.31
C SER A 92 10.77 12.52 -34.22
N TYR A 93 9.54 12.62 -33.69
CA TYR A 93 8.28 12.33 -34.37
C TYR A 93 7.48 13.59 -34.73
N ILE A 94 8.09 14.79 -34.69
CA ILE A 94 7.47 16.05 -35.11
C ILE A 94 7.25 16.05 -36.64
N MET A 95 6.06 15.60 -37.05
CA MET A 95 5.65 15.54 -38.46
C MET A 95 5.15 16.88 -39.05
N THR A 96 5.43 18.02 -38.41
CA THR A 96 4.93 19.34 -38.86
C THR A 96 5.59 19.83 -40.16
N LYS A 97 6.69 19.20 -40.60
CA LYS A 97 7.27 19.44 -41.93
C LYS A 97 6.71 18.47 -42.97
N LYS A 98 5.60 18.91 -43.60
CA LYS A 98 4.91 18.35 -44.78
C LYS A 98 3.88 17.23 -44.51
N ALA A 99 2.65 17.64 -44.16
CA ALA A 99 1.45 16.80 -44.29
C ALA A 99 1.27 16.20 -45.71
N ASN A 100 1.78 16.87 -46.75
CA ASN A 100 1.64 16.44 -48.15
C ASN A 100 2.73 15.48 -48.66
N MET A 101 3.70 15.02 -47.84
CA MET A 101 4.77 14.11 -48.31
C MET A 101 4.68 12.66 -47.83
N TYR A 102 3.71 12.34 -46.96
CA TYR A 102 3.51 10.98 -46.44
C TYR A 102 2.08 10.45 -46.65
N VAL A 103 1.48 10.80 -47.79
CA VAL A 103 0.73 9.80 -48.56
C VAL A 103 1.76 8.89 -49.26
N THR A 104 2.52 8.14 -48.46
CA THR A 104 3.14 6.91 -48.97
C THR A 104 2.00 5.97 -49.34
N LYS A 105 2.15 5.20 -50.43
CA LYS A 105 1.11 4.25 -50.87
C LYS A 105 0.77 3.18 -49.80
N ASP A 106 1.60 3.08 -48.77
CA ASP A 106 1.53 2.10 -47.68
C ASP A 106 1.10 2.72 -46.32
N ALA A 107 0.78 4.02 -46.26
CA ALA A 107 0.25 4.63 -45.05
C ALA A 107 -1.21 4.20 -44.81
N SER A 108 -1.41 3.15 -44.01
CA SER A 108 -2.74 2.64 -43.67
C SER A 108 -3.65 3.76 -43.11
N PRO A 109 -4.90 3.91 -43.58
CA PRO A 109 -5.85 4.91 -43.07
C PRO A 109 -6.07 4.85 -41.55
N LEU A 110 -5.82 3.68 -40.93
CA LEU A 110 -5.89 3.46 -39.49
C LEU A 110 -4.91 4.34 -38.69
N VAL A 111 -3.81 4.83 -39.28
CA VAL A 111 -2.85 5.71 -38.60
C VAL A 111 -3.46 7.09 -38.26
N GLY A 112 -4.42 7.57 -39.06
CA GLY A 112 -5.13 8.83 -38.80
C GLY A 112 -6.16 8.74 -37.67
N VAL A 113 -6.61 7.52 -37.33
CA VAL A 113 -7.61 7.28 -36.27
C VAL A 113 -7.02 7.53 -34.88
N PHE A 114 -5.71 7.31 -34.71
CA PHE A 114 -4.96 7.57 -33.47
C PHE A 114 -4.38 9.00 -33.38
N ASP A 115 -4.77 9.90 -34.28
CA ASP A 115 -4.27 11.28 -34.26
C ASP A 115 -4.93 12.06 -33.11
N GLY A 116 -4.17 12.30 -32.03
CA GLY A 116 -4.64 12.97 -30.82
C GLY A 116 -5.09 14.42 -31.05
N ASP A 117 -4.68 15.03 -32.17
CA ASP A 117 -5.13 16.36 -32.58
C ASP A 117 -6.54 16.32 -33.24
N GLN A 118 -7.14 15.13 -33.40
CA GLN A 118 -8.46 14.88 -33.99
C GLN A 118 -9.44 14.27 -32.96
N THR A 119 -10.74 14.51 -33.17
CA THR A 119 -11.82 14.01 -32.29
C THR A 119 -11.77 12.49 -32.06
N PHE A 120 -11.41 11.70 -33.07
CA PHE A 120 -11.29 10.25 -32.94
C PHE A 120 -10.13 9.84 -32.03
N GLY A 121 -8.95 10.46 -32.16
CA GLY A 121 -7.82 10.19 -31.28
C GLY A 121 -8.08 10.61 -29.83
N LEU A 122 -8.76 11.75 -29.62
CA LEU A 122 -9.21 12.18 -28.29
C LEU A 122 -10.18 11.17 -27.64
N ILE A 123 -11.13 10.63 -28.42
CA ILE A 123 -12.06 9.60 -27.94
C ILE A 123 -11.31 8.30 -27.62
N ILE A 124 -10.42 7.85 -28.50
CA ILE A 124 -9.67 6.59 -28.31
C ILE A 124 -8.70 6.70 -27.14
N GLY A 125 -7.94 7.80 -27.02
CA GLY A 125 -7.05 8.05 -25.89
C GLY A 125 -7.81 8.03 -24.56
N LYS A 126 -9.03 8.61 -24.54
CA LYS A 126 -9.93 8.52 -23.38
C LYS A 126 -10.44 7.11 -23.12
N MET A 127 -10.87 6.37 -24.15
CA MET A 127 -11.36 5.00 -23.98
C MET A 127 -10.27 4.07 -23.46
N MET A 128 -9.05 4.16 -23.98
CA MET A 128 -7.90 3.37 -23.52
C MET A 128 -7.50 3.75 -22.09
N ALA A 129 -7.40 5.05 -21.79
CA ALA A 129 -7.10 5.51 -20.44
C ALA A 129 -8.18 5.09 -19.42
N ALA A 130 -9.46 5.09 -19.81
CA ALA A 130 -10.57 4.65 -18.95
C ALA A 130 -10.62 3.14 -18.70
N GLN A 131 -9.82 2.33 -19.42
CA GLN A 131 -9.64 0.89 -19.19
C GLN A 131 -8.46 0.57 -18.26
N GLY A 132 -7.77 1.58 -17.73
CA GLY A 132 -6.61 1.43 -16.85
C GLY A 132 -5.27 1.63 -17.56
N MET A 133 -4.27 2.07 -16.81
CA MET A 133 -2.98 2.51 -17.35
C MET A 133 -2.19 1.40 -18.07
N LYS A 134 -2.39 0.13 -17.70
CA LYS A 134 -1.75 -1.02 -18.38
C LYS A 134 -2.08 -1.08 -19.87
N GLN A 135 -3.27 -0.65 -20.29
CA GLN A 135 -3.65 -0.62 -21.71
C GLN A 135 -2.91 0.48 -22.48
N LEU A 136 -2.62 1.62 -21.84
CA LEU A 136 -1.80 2.68 -22.44
C LEU A 136 -0.34 2.25 -22.56
N GLU A 137 0.22 1.64 -21.52
CA GLU A 137 1.59 1.12 -21.53
C GLU A 137 1.78 0.04 -22.61
N ASN A 138 0.88 -0.96 -22.66
CA ASN A 138 0.91 -2.01 -23.69
C ASN A 138 0.84 -1.45 -25.12
N PHE A 139 0.18 -0.30 -25.30
CA PHE A 139 0.14 0.41 -26.58
C PHE A 139 1.37 1.28 -26.83
N ALA A 140 2.05 1.75 -25.79
CA ALA A 140 3.24 2.60 -25.88
C ALA A 140 4.54 1.84 -26.20
N VAL A 141 4.56 0.51 -26.03
CA VAL A 141 5.72 -0.37 -26.32
C VAL A 141 6.26 -0.17 -27.74
N ASP A 142 7.59 -0.22 -27.89
CA ASP A 142 8.44 -0.07 -29.09
C ASP A 142 7.78 -0.22 -30.46
N LYS A 143 7.05 -1.33 -30.70
CA LYS A 143 6.39 -1.62 -31.99
C LYS A 143 5.37 -0.55 -32.41
N ASN A 144 4.85 0.23 -31.46
CA ASN A 144 3.79 1.22 -31.65
C ASN A 144 4.21 2.66 -31.32
N GLN A 145 5.48 2.96 -30.97
CA GLN A 145 5.91 4.30 -30.53
C GLN A 145 5.44 5.45 -31.44
N ARG A 146 5.39 5.26 -32.77
CA ARG A 146 4.87 6.26 -33.72
C ARG A 146 3.37 6.53 -33.59
N LEU A 147 2.58 5.52 -33.24
CA LEU A 147 1.13 5.66 -33.00
C LEU A 147 0.90 6.24 -31.60
N TRP A 148 1.68 5.83 -30.60
CA TRP A 148 1.65 6.41 -29.27
C TRP A 148 1.99 7.90 -29.29
N ALA A 149 3.05 8.33 -29.98
CA ALA A 149 3.42 9.74 -30.13
C ALA A 149 2.36 10.59 -30.87
N LYS A 150 1.47 9.98 -31.66
CA LYS A 150 0.28 10.66 -32.20
C LYS A 150 -0.86 10.74 -31.19
N LEU A 151 -1.15 9.64 -30.50
CA LEU A 151 -2.24 9.54 -29.54
C LEU A 151 -2.00 10.40 -28.29
N ALA A 152 -0.76 10.43 -27.81
CA ALA A 152 -0.34 11.13 -26.60
C ALA A 152 -0.55 12.65 -26.65
N ARG A 153 -0.57 13.28 -27.83
CA ARG A 153 -0.92 14.71 -27.99
C ARG A 153 -2.34 15.03 -27.50
N GLY A 154 -3.24 14.07 -27.72
CA GLY A 154 -4.63 14.10 -27.25
C GLY A 154 -4.79 13.66 -25.79
N ILE A 155 -3.70 13.57 -25.01
CA ILE A 155 -3.69 13.15 -23.60
C ILE A 155 -2.86 14.17 -22.81
N ALA A 156 -3.38 14.71 -21.71
CA ALA A 156 -2.61 15.61 -20.85
C ALA A 156 -1.66 14.79 -19.95
N ILE A 157 -0.60 14.22 -20.54
CA ILE A 157 0.47 13.54 -19.82
C ILE A 157 1.37 14.59 -19.17
N TRP A 158 1.41 14.61 -17.85
CA TRP A 158 2.26 15.46 -17.03
C TRP A 158 3.49 14.66 -16.61
N ASN A 159 4.67 15.07 -17.10
CA ASN A 159 5.93 14.53 -16.60
C ASN A 159 6.25 15.18 -15.25
N PHE A 160 6.24 14.40 -14.17
CA PHE A 160 6.53 14.91 -12.84
C PHE A 160 7.98 15.37 -12.69
N LEU A 161 8.92 14.79 -13.46
CA LEU A 161 10.32 15.23 -13.49
C LEU A 161 10.45 16.66 -14.01
N ASP A 162 9.95 16.92 -15.23
CA ASP A 162 10.00 18.26 -15.85
C ASP A 162 9.06 19.28 -15.17
N ALA A 163 8.02 18.78 -14.49
CA ALA A 163 6.84 19.52 -14.10
C ALA A 163 6.23 20.34 -15.25
N SER A 164 6.05 19.64 -16.37
CA SER A 164 5.44 20.16 -17.59
C SER A 164 4.69 19.06 -18.33
N TYR A 165 3.84 19.47 -19.28
CA TYR A 165 3.16 18.53 -20.16
C TYR A 165 4.12 17.94 -21.21
N HIS A 166 3.88 16.68 -21.52
CA HIS A 166 4.59 15.93 -22.53
C HIS A 166 4.01 16.25 -23.93
N GLY A 167 4.39 17.41 -24.47
CA GLY A 167 3.94 17.91 -25.78
C GLY A 167 2.96 19.08 -25.70
N GLU A 168 2.57 19.61 -26.87
CA GLU A 168 1.48 20.59 -26.98
C GLU A 168 0.12 19.90 -26.79
N MET A 169 -0.79 20.54 -26.06
CA MET A 169 -2.05 19.92 -25.63
C MET A 169 -3.24 20.33 -26.50
N THR A 170 -4.00 19.33 -26.98
CA THR A 170 -5.28 19.54 -27.66
C THR A 170 -6.44 19.04 -26.80
N GLY A 171 -7.14 19.95 -26.10
CA GLY A 171 -8.49 19.74 -25.53
C GLY A 171 -8.76 18.58 -24.55
N SER A 172 -7.76 17.76 -24.20
CA SER A 172 -7.99 16.43 -23.61
C SER A 172 -8.76 16.38 -22.28
N ALA A 173 -9.66 15.41 -22.18
CA ALA A 173 -10.34 15.03 -20.95
C ALA A 173 -9.56 13.98 -20.11
N VAL A 174 -8.37 13.58 -20.56
CA VAL A 174 -7.49 12.64 -19.84
C VAL A 174 -6.32 13.42 -19.24
N PHE A 175 -6.07 13.24 -17.95
CA PHE A 175 -4.89 13.77 -17.24
C PHE A 175 -4.11 12.60 -16.63
N ILE A 176 -2.81 12.52 -16.93
CA ILE A 176 -1.95 11.43 -16.45
C ILE A 176 -0.69 12.04 -15.84
N CYS A 177 -0.55 11.98 -14.52
CA CYS A 177 0.70 12.30 -13.85
C CYS A 177 1.61 11.05 -13.84
N VAL A 178 2.78 11.16 -14.47
CA VAL A 178 3.79 10.09 -14.52
C VAL A 178 5.08 10.58 -13.88
N HIS A 179 5.58 9.83 -12.90
CA HIS A 179 6.95 9.96 -12.43
C HIS A 179 7.79 8.83 -13.07
N PRO A 180 8.42 9.06 -14.25
CA PRO A 180 9.14 8.02 -14.96
C PRO A 180 10.32 7.49 -14.15
N THR A 181 10.38 6.17 -13.99
CA THR A 181 11.56 5.47 -13.49
C THR A 181 12.69 5.51 -14.52
N GLY A 182 13.87 5.95 -14.09
CA GLY A 182 15.05 6.02 -14.95
C GLY A 182 16.33 6.18 -14.14
N SER A 183 17.44 5.72 -14.72
CA SER A 183 18.76 5.83 -14.10
C SER A 183 19.29 7.26 -14.13
N MET A 184 20.17 7.60 -13.18
CA MET A 184 20.86 8.91 -13.15
C MET A 184 21.60 9.24 -14.45
N ALA A 185 22.06 8.24 -15.22
CA ALA A 185 22.70 8.42 -16.51
C ALA A 185 21.71 8.75 -17.64
N GLN A 186 20.46 8.24 -17.58
CA GLN A 186 19.41 8.64 -18.52
C GLN A 186 19.02 10.10 -18.27
N LEU A 187 18.76 10.45 -17.00
CA LEU A 187 18.49 11.84 -16.60
C LEU A 187 19.62 12.79 -17.08
N LYS A 188 20.89 12.44 -16.88
CA LYS A 188 22.05 13.24 -17.32
C LYS A 188 22.27 13.29 -18.85
N LYS A 189 21.66 12.41 -19.64
CA LYS A 189 21.78 12.37 -21.11
C LYS A 189 20.66 13.10 -21.84
N GLU A 190 19.54 13.32 -21.17
CA GLU A 190 18.37 13.98 -21.74
C GLU A 190 18.55 15.52 -21.81
N ASN A 191 17.71 16.17 -22.63
CA ASN A 191 17.84 17.54 -23.12
C ASN A 191 17.86 18.63 -22.01
N GLU A 192 17.86 19.92 -22.40
CA GLU A 192 17.84 21.12 -21.51
C GLU A 192 16.91 21.03 -20.27
N ARG A 193 15.84 20.23 -20.36
CA ARG A 193 14.90 19.98 -19.25
C ARG A 193 15.57 19.28 -18.06
N SER A 194 16.39 18.26 -18.31
CA SER A 194 17.07 17.52 -17.25
C SER A 194 18.16 18.35 -16.58
N ALA A 195 18.79 19.27 -17.31
CA ALA A 195 19.73 20.24 -16.74
C ALA A 195 19.07 21.10 -15.65
N LYS A 196 17.78 21.45 -15.79
CA LYS A 196 17.03 22.16 -14.76
C LYS A 196 16.82 21.32 -13.50
N ILE A 197 16.41 20.06 -13.62
CA ILE A 197 16.21 19.17 -12.47
C ILE A 197 17.54 18.98 -11.73
N ILE A 198 18.63 18.77 -12.47
CA ILE A 198 19.97 18.65 -11.91
C ILE A 198 20.37 19.94 -11.16
N SER A 199 20.05 21.12 -11.71
CA SER A 199 20.25 22.42 -11.03
C SER A 199 19.41 22.56 -9.76
N ASP A 200 18.12 22.19 -9.80
CA ASP A 200 17.21 22.25 -8.66
C ASP A 200 17.69 21.30 -7.53
N GLU A 201 18.16 20.09 -7.87
CA GLU A 201 18.78 19.14 -6.93
C GLU A 201 20.11 19.66 -6.35
N VAL A 202 20.95 20.34 -7.15
CA VAL A 202 22.19 20.96 -6.64
C VAL A 202 21.87 22.08 -5.63
N ALA A 203 20.86 22.90 -5.90
CA ALA A 203 20.38 23.91 -4.96
C ALA A 203 19.84 23.28 -3.66
N CYS A 204 19.19 22.11 -3.74
CA CYS A 204 18.73 21.39 -2.55
C CYS A 204 19.90 20.88 -1.69
N ARG A 205 21.00 20.41 -2.29
CA ARG A 205 22.23 20.05 -1.55
C ARG A 205 22.88 21.26 -0.88
N ASP A 206 22.93 22.40 -1.58
CA ASP A 206 23.46 23.66 -1.04
C ASP A 206 22.62 24.19 0.14
N ASN A 207 21.29 24.05 0.10
CA ASN A 207 20.42 24.35 1.26
C ASN A 207 20.73 23.47 2.48
N ILE A 208 20.97 22.17 2.29
CA ILE A 208 21.35 21.25 3.37
C ILE A 208 22.73 21.61 3.93
N LEU A 209 23.70 21.95 3.06
CA LEU A 209 25.02 22.41 3.49
C LEU A 209 24.90 23.68 4.35
N LYS A 210 24.15 24.69 3.89
CA LYS A 210 23.92 25.94 4.65
C LYS A 210 23.31 25.67 6.02
N LEU A 211 22.35 24.75 6.13
CA LEU A 211 21.79 24.32 7.40
C LEU A 211 22.85 23.69 8.32
N VAL A 212 23.67 22.77 7.80
CA VAL A 212 24.75 22.10 8.56
C VAL A 212 25.84 23.07 8.99
N VAL A 213 26.27 23.96 8.10
CA VAL A 213 27.28 25.00 8.39
C VAL A 213 26.76 25.98 9.43
N ALA A 214 25.50 26.43 9.33
CA ALA A 214 24.90 27.30 10.34
C ALA A 214 24.85 26.60 11.71
N ILE A 215 24.38 25.36 11.78
CA ILE A 215 24.37 24.56 13.03
C ILE A 215 25.77 24.50 13.66
N ARG A 216 26.81 24.21 12.85
CA ARG A 216 28.21 24.13 13.31
C ARG A 216 28.79 25.49 13.72
N GLN A 217 28.47 26.58 13.01
CA GLN A 217 28.93 27.92 13.37
C GLN A 217 28.38 28.39 14.73
N TYR A 218 27.14 28.02 15.05
CA TYR A 218 26.50 28.39 16.32
C TYR A 218 26.82 27.47 17.50
N LEU A 219 27.05 26.17 17.28
CA LEU A 219 27.23 25.18 18.36
C LEU A 219 28.63 24.53 18.41
N GLY A 220 29.49 24.79 17.42
CA GLY A 220 30.73 24.05 17.23
C GLY A 220 30.52 22.61 16.73
N THR A 221 31.63 21.95 16.39
CA THR A 221 31.67 20.51 16.10
C THR A 221 31.84 19.72 17.40
N THR A 222 31.14 18.61 17.53
CA THR A 222 31.29 17.66 18.66
C THR A 222 31.94 16.38 18.15
N HIS A 223 32.87 15.80 18.91
CA HIS A 223 33.32 14.43 18.62
C HIS A 223 32.10 13.48 18.64
N PRO A 224 32.01 12.46 17.77
CA PRO A 224 30.92 11.48 17.79
C PRO A 224 30.64 10.92 19.19
N ASP A 225 31.69 10.61 19.94
CA ASP A 225 31.61 10.04 21.29
C ASP A 225 31.25 11.05 22.40
N ALA A 226 31.29 12.35 22.09
CA ALA A 226 30.95 13.45 23.02
C ALA A 226 29.48 13.92 22.89
N CYS A 227 28.66 13.20 22.12
CA CYS A 227 27.22 13.40 22.06
C CYS A 227 26.56 12.90 23.36
N ASP A 228 26.62 13.73 24.40
CA ASP A 228 26.10 13.40 25.73
C ASP A 228 24.57 13.17 25.74
N ASP A 229 24.16 12.23 26.57
CA ASP A 229 22.77 11.84 26.81
C ASP A 229 22.23 12.45 28.12
N GLN A 230 23.08 12.99 28.99
CA GLN A 230 22.72 13.52 30.31
C GLN A 230 22.79 15.04 30.43
N GLY A 231 22.00 15.73 29.60
CA GLY A 231 21.70 17.16 29.78
C GLY A 231 21.24 17.83 28.50
N GLU A 232 20.07 18.49 28.54
CA GLU A 232 19.71 19.40 27.46
C GLU A 232 20.61 20.64 27.55
N ASN A 233 21.61 20.74 26.68
CA ASN A 233 22.38 21.97 26.55
C ASN A 233 21.43 23.10 26.13
N ASN A 234 21.26 24.12 26.99
CA ASN A 234 20.38 25.26 26.76
C ASN A 234 20.62 25.94 25.39
N GLN A 235 21.85 25.88 24.85
CA GLN A 235 22.16 26.39 23.51
C GLN A 235 21.53 25.56 22.38
N MET A 236 21.49 24.22 22.50
CA MET A 236 20.78 23.37 21.53
C MET A 236 19.28 23.65 21.53
N VAL A 237 18.68 23.84 22.71
CA VAL A 237 17.26 24.19 22.84
C VAL A 237 17.00 25.57 22.25
N HIS A 238 17.86 26.56 22.49
CA HIS A 238 17.71 27.91 21.93
C HIS A 238 17.78 27.92 20.38
N ILE A 239 18.61 27.07 19.76
CA ILE A 239 18.77 27.00 18.30
C ILE A 239 17.68 26.13 17.65
N ALA A 240 17.30 25.01 18.27
CA ALA A 240 16.15 24.23 17.84
C ALA A 240 14.85 25.07 17.87
N ASN A 241 14.71 25.95 18.88
CA ASN A 241 13.58 26.87 18.98
C ASN A 241 13.71 28.11 18.08
N GLY A 242 14.93 28.59 17.81
CA GLY A 242 15.18 29.79 16.98
C GLY A 242 15.21 29.55 15.47
N TYR A 243 15.47 28.31 15.04
CA TYR A 243 15.48 27.88 13.63
C TYR A 243 14.44 26.80 13.32
N HIS A 244 13.57 26.46 14.28
CA HIS A 244 12.61 25.35 14.21
C HIS A 244 13.20 24.00 13.77
N CYS A 245 14.51 23.82 13.96
CA CYS A 245 15.27 22.68 13.45
C CYS A 245 15.13 21.45 14.38
N PRO A 246 14.71 20.28 13.87
CA PRO A 246 14.60 19.07 14.66
C PRO A 246 15.90 18.65 15.37
N LYS A 247 15.81 18.36 16.68
CA LYS A 247 16.96 18.03 17.56
C LYS A 247 17.89 16.94 16.99
N ASP A 248 17.32 15.97 16.28
CA ASP A 248 18.04 14.88 15.63
C ASP A 248 18.95 15.34 14.48
N ILE A 249 18.52 16.33 13.68
CA ILE A 249 19.32 16.92 12.60
C ILE A 249 20.50 17.68 13.20
N VAL A 250 20.26 18.43 14.28
CA VAL A 250 21.31 19.16 15.00
C VAL A 250 22.39 18.19 15.52
N LYS A 251 22.01 17.12 16.23
CA LYS A 251 22.96 16.10 16.73
C LYS A 251 23.78 15.47 15.59
N MET A 252 23.14 15.05 14.49
CA MET A 252 23.86 14.45 13.35
C MET A 252 24.81 15.46 12.66
N ALA A 253 24.39 16.71 12.45
CA ALA A 253 25.18 17.74 11.79
C ALA A 253 26.44 18.17 12.58
N GLN A 254 26.36 18.22 13.91
CA GLN A 254 27.49 18.51 14.79
C GLN A 254 28.53 17.37 14.84
N ALA A 255 28.07 16.13 14.70
CA ALA A 255 28.89 14.94 14.91
C ALA A 255 29.55 14.41 13.62
N ILE A 256 29.13 14.83 12.42
CA ILE A 256 29.89 14.55 11.18
C ILE A 256 31.29 15.16 11.35
N PRO A 257 32.36 14.47 10.93
CA PRO A 257 33.73 14.95 11.15
C PRO A 257 33.99 16.26 10.39
N ALA A 258 34.99 17.01 10.87
CA ALA A 258 35.50 18.18 10.19
C ALA A 258 36.40 17.76 9.02
N VAL A 259 35.79 17.24 7.95
CA VAL A 259 36.41 17.30 6.62
C VAL A 259 36.61 18.78 6.30
N ALA A 260 37.78 19.18 5.80
CA ALA A 260 38.07 20.59 5.51
C ALA A 260 36.96 21.18 4.63
N ASP A 261 36.49 22.40 4.93
CA ASP A 261 35.15 22.87 4.50
C ASP A 261 34.88 22.88 2.97
N GLY A 262 35.90 22.71 2.11
CA GLY A 262 35.73 22.50 0.67
C GLY A 262 35.40 21.06 0.24
N ASP A 263 35.67 20.05 1.08
CA ASP A 263 35.53 18.61 0.78
C ASP A 263 34.14 18.07 1.21
N ILE A 264 33.42 18.78 2.09
CA ILE A 264 32.09 18.35 2.58
C ILE A 264 31.06 18.25 1.44
N LEU A 265 31.09 19.16 0.46
CA LEU A 265 30.21 19.09 -0.72
C LEU A 265 30.53 17.89 -1.62
N GLU A 266 31.81 17.57 -1.78
CA GLU A 266 32.24 16.41 -2.58
C GLU A 266 31.90 15.10 -1.86
N ALA A 267 32.06 15.05 -0.54
CA ALA A 267 31.62 13.93 0.29
C ALA A 267 30.09 13.77 0.26
N PHE A 268 29.31 14.86 0.34
CA PHE A 268 27.85 14.85 0.19
C PHE A 268 27.45 14.28 -1.16
N ALA A 269 28.05 14.74 -2.26
CA ALA A 269 27.79 14.19 -3.59
C ALA A 269 28.13 12.70 -3.66
N LYS A 270 29.29 12.27 -3.15
CA LYS A 270 29.72 10.86 -3.13
C LYS A 270 28.82 9.94 -2.28
N ALA A 271 28.22 10.46 -1.20
CA ALA A 271 27.39 9.67 -0.28
C ALA A 271 25.90 9.66 -0.66
N VAL A 272 25.41 10.71 -1.34
CA VAL A 272 23.98 10.93 -1.58
C VAL A 272 23.56 10.70 -3.03
N ASP A 273 24.44 10.96 -4.00
CA ASP A 273 24.11 10.80 -5.41
C ASP A 273 24.11 9.31 -5.78
N PRO A 274 23.03 8.80 -6.43
CA PRO A 274 23.04 7.44 -6.93
C PRO A 274 24.15 7.26 -7.98
N ASN A 275 24.70 6.05 -8.05
CA ASN A 275 25.58 5.70 -9.17
C ASN A 275 24.86 5.97 -10.51
N PRO A 276 25.58 6.30 -11.60
CA PRO A 276 24.95 6.63 -12.88
C PRO A 276 23.95 5.56 -13.39
N THR A 277 24.13 4.31 -13.01
CA THR A 277 23.31 3.16 -13.39
C THR A 277 22.12 2.89 -12.45
N GLN A 278 22.06 3.54 -11.28
CA GLN A 278 20.99 3.43 -10.29
C GLN A 278 19.85 4.40 -10.58
N ASP A 279 18.65 4.02 -10.13
CA ASP A 279 17.43 4.83 -10.24
C ASP A 279 17.58 6.19 -9.53
N TYR A 280 17.10 7.25 -10.17
CA TYR A 280 17.05 8.58 -9.59
C TYR A 280 16.03 8.64 -8.44
N CYS A 281 16.48 9.09 -7.27
CA CYS A 281 15.63 9.43 -6.13
C CYS A 281 15.55 10.96 -6.01
N MET A 282 14.35 11.52 -6.22
CA MET A 282 14.09 12.96 -6.14
C MET A 282 14.10 13.45 -4.68
N SER A 283 14.80 14.56 -4.42
CA SER A 283 14.74 15.21 -3.10
C SER A 283 13.36 15.76 -2.80
N LYS A 284 12.98 15.77 -1.52
CA LYS A 284 11.66 16.16 -1.05
C LYS A 284 11.39 17.65 -1.28
N GLN A 285 12.42 18.51 -1.25
CA GLN A 285 12.33 19.91 -1.68
C GLN A 285 11.91 20.04 -3.16
N VAL A 286 12.56 19.30 -4.08
CA VAL A 286 12.17 19.28 -5.50
C VAL A 286 10.76 18.70 -5.64
N ALA A 287 10.47 17.58 -4.98
CA ALA A 287 9.15 16.93 -5.03
C ALA A 287 8.02 17.86 -4.58
N LEU A 288 8.23 18.69 -3.54
CA LEU A 288 7.27 19.71 -3.10
C LEU A 288 7.00 20.73 -4.20
N PHE A 289 8.05 21.27 -4.82
CA PHE A 289 7.92 22.24 -5.90
C PHE A 289 7.20 21.66 -7.14
N GLN A 290 7.53 20.42 -7.54
CA GLN A 290 6.84 19.75 -8.65
C GLN A 290 5.38 19.42 -8.29
N THR A 291 5.09 19.07 -7.02
CA THR A 291 3.71 18.83 -6.53
C THR A 291 2.87 20.10 -6.62
N MET A 292 3.38 21.26 -6.20
CA MET A 292 2.62 22.53 -6.29
C MET A 292 2.33 22.93 -7.74
N LYS A 293 3.25 22.66 -8.68
CA LYS A 293 3.01 22.84 -10.13
C LYS A 293 1.97 21.85 -10.67
N LEU A 294 2.03 20.57 -10.28
CA LEU A 294 1.04 19.56 -10.62
C LEU A 294 -0.36 19.97 -10.16
N LEU A 295 -0.49 20.40 -8.91
CA LEU A 295 -1.75 20.88 -8.33
C LEU A 295 -2.28 22.12 -9.09
N THR A 296 -1.39 23.04 -9.47
CA THR A 296 -1.73 24.20 -10.32
C THR A 296 -2.20 23.76 -11.73
N ALA A 297 -1.53 22.77 -12.33
CA ALA A 297 -1.86 22.23 -13.64
C ALA A 297 -3.22 21.51 -13.66
N ILE A 298 -3.52 20.76 -12.60
CA ILE A 298 -4.83 20.15 -12.34
C ILE A 298 -5.90 21.23 -12.15
N ALA A 299 -5.66 22.22 -11.27
CA ALA A 299 -6.62 23.30 -11.00
C ALA A 299 -7.02 24.06 -12.27
N ARG A 300 -6.07 24.36 -13.17
CA ARG A 300 -6.32 25.02 -14.46
C ARG A 300 -7.19 24.21 -15.42
N ARG A 301 -7.33 22.90 -15.20
CA ARG A 301 -8.06 21.97 -16.09
C ARG A 301 -9.18 21.22 -15.38
N SER A 302 -9.50 21.52 -14.11
CA SER A 302 -10.28 20.62 -13.26
C SER A 302 -11.69 20.30 -13.78
N ASN A 303 -12.29 21.25 -14.52
CA ASN A 303 -13.59 21.10 -15.19
C ASN A 303 -13.56 20.27 -16.49
N LEU A 304 -12.38 19.90 -17.01
CA LEU A 304 -12.21 19.12 -18.23
C LEU A 304 -11.86 17.65 -17.97
N ILE A 305 -11.30 17.32 -16.80
CA ILE A 305 -10.74 15.99 -16.53
C ILE A 305 -11.87 15.00 -16.27
N GLU A 306 -12.04 14.03 -17.17
CA GLU A 306 -12.91 12.85 -17.00
C GLU A 306 -12.14 11.60 -16.56
N VAL A 307 -10.86 11.49 -16.91
CA VAL A 307 -9.99 10.37 -16.54
C VAL A 307 -8.73 10.93 -15.89
N LEU A 308 -8.46 10.53 -14.65
CA LEU A 308 -7.36 11.03 -13.84
C LEU A 308 -6.46 9.89 -13.37
N HIS A 309 -5.19 9.94 -13.74
CA HIS A 309 -4.19 8.91 -13.42
C HIS A 309 -3.01 9.48 -12.66
N PHE A 310 -2.52 8.74 -11.66
CA PHE A 310 -1.28 9.04 -10.92
C PHE A 310 -0.39 7.80 -10.88
N HIS A 311 0.83 7.91 -11.40
CA HIS A 311 1.85 6.84 -11.34
C HIS A 311 3.10 7.33 -10.61
N LYS A 312 3.53 6.57 -9.60
CA LYS A 312 4.69 6.81 -8.71
C LYS A 312 4.82 8.25 -8.19
N THR A 313 3.70 8.97 -8.10
CA THR A 313 3.69 10.42 -7.89
C THR A 313 4.17 10.75 -6.46
N PRO A 314 5.30 11.46 -6.29
CA PRO A 314 5.80 11.87 -4.98
C PRO A 314 4.80 12.73 -4.22
N LEU A 315 4.84 12.65 -2.88
CA LEU A 315 3.97 13.37 -1.92
C LEU A 315 2.45 13.13 -2.07
N LEU A 316 1.97 12.42 -3.09
CA LEU A 316 0.55 12.14 -3.29
C LEU A 316 0.02 11.18 -2.22
N ASP A 317 -0.68 11.73 -1.24
CA ASP A 317 -1.32 11.00 -0.15
C ASP A 317 -2.86 11.10 -0.22
N ARG A 318 -3.52 10.51 0.78
CA ARG A 318 -4.99 10.54 0.95
C ARG A 318 -5.57 11.96 0.95
N LYS A 319 -4.84 12.90 1.56
CA LYS A 319 -5.27 14.29 1.74
C LYS A 319 -5.28 15.00 0.40
N LEU A 320 -4.20 14.90 -0.37
CA LEU A 320 -4.13 15.45 -1.73
C LEU A 320 -5.13 14.79 -2.67
N ILE A 321 -5.32 13.47 -2.63
CA ILE A 321 -6.32 12.78 -3.47
C ILE A 321 -7.73 13.32 -3.21
N ALA A 322 -8.13 13.49 -1.95
CA ALA A 322 -9.44 14.04 -1.62
C ALA A 322 -9.60 15.49 -2.11
N ILE A 323 -8.57 16.33 -1.92
CA ILE A 323 -8.57 17.72 -2.37
C ILE A 323 -8.69 17.81 -3.90
N ILE A 324 -7.94 16.98 -4.64
CA ILE A 324 -7.99 16.92 -6.10
C ILE A 324 -9.34 16.40 -6.58
N LEU A 325 -9.86 15.29 -6.03
CA LEU A 325 -11.09 14.67 -6.52
C LEU A 325 -12.34 15.52 -6.24
N ARG A 326 -12.33 16.28 -5.14
CA ARG A 326 -13.34 17.32 -4.82
C ARG A 326 -13.24 18.52 -5.78
N ALA A 327 -12.05 18.87 -6.24
CA ALA A 327 -11.82 20.01 -7.16
C ALA A 327 -12.09 19.69 -8.65
N CYS A 328 -12.08 18.41 -9.04
CA CYS A 328 -12.28 17.95 -10.42
C CYS A 328 -13.68 17.30 -10.61
N PRO A 329 -14.75 18.08 -10.82
CA PRO A 329 -16.14 17.60 -10.78
C PRO A 329 -16.51 16.58 -11.86
N HIS A 330 -15.75 16.51 -12.97
CA HIS A 330 -16.08 15.65 -14.11
C HIS A 330 -15.38 14.29 -14.13
N VAL A 331 -14.51 13.99 -13.15
CA VAL A 331 -13.73 12.74 -13.10
C VAL A 331 -14.65 11.52 -12.94
N LYS A 332 -14.66 10.64 -13.95
CA LYS A 332 -15.41 9.37 -13.96
C LYS A 332 -14.53 8.17 -13.63
N MET A 333 -13.23 8.26 -13.89
CA MET A 333 -12.25 7.20 -13.65
C MET A 333 -11.02 7.75 -12.92
N LEU A 334 -10.64 7.10 -11.82
CA LEU A 334 -9.45 7.40 -11.03
C LEU A 334 -8.50 6.20 -11.09
N GLY A 335 -7.28 6.40 -11.59
CA GLY A 335 -6.20 5.41 -11.55
C GLY A 335 -5.04 5.89 -10.65
N ILE A 336 -4.53 4.99 -9.80
CA ILE A 336 -3.45 5.28 -8.86
C ILE A 336 -2.50 4.08 -8.83
N TYR A 337 -1.23 4.28 -9.14
CA TYR A 337 -0.25 3.20 -9.32
C TYR A 337 1.05 3.49 -8.58
N GLU A 338 1.44 2.58 -7.68
CA GLU A 338 2.74 2.56 -6.97
C GLU A 338 3.13 3.88 -6.26
N CYS A 339 2.15 4.74 -5.93
CA CYS A 339 2.42 6.05 -5.31
C CYS A 339 2.96 5.85 -3.87
N PRO A 340 4.13 6.42 -3.50
CA PRO A 340 4.85 6.01 -2.29
C PRO A 340 4.11 6.16 -0.96
N MET A 341 3.18 7.11 -0.86
CA MET A 341 2.43 7.40 0.38
C MET A 341 1.11 6.60 0.49
N LEU A 342 0.86 5.64 -0.40
CA LEU A 342 -0.39 4.87 -0.47
C LEU A 342 -0.15 3.36 -0.40
N HIS A 343 -0.84 2.73 0.53
CA HIS A 343 -0.69 1.31 0.89
C HIS A 343 -2.01 0.55 0.72
N LEU A 344 -1.98 -0.78 0.82
CA LEU A 344 -3.15 -1.68 0.67
C LEU A 344 -4.39 -1.19 1.45
N GLY A 345 -4.21 -0.68 2.67
CA GLY A 345 -5.28 -0.16 3.52
C GLY A 345 -6.08 1.02 2.95
N ASP A 346 -5.65 1.62 1.85
CA ASP A 346 -6.25 2.83 1.29
C ASP A 346 -7.38 2.55 0.33
N VAL A 347 -7.55 1.31 -0.13
CA VAL A 347 -8.71 0.89 -0.91
C VAL A 347 -10.04 1.19 -0.19
N VAL A 348 -10.07 1.01 1.14
CA VAL A 348 -11.26 1.31 1.97
C VAL A 348 -11.52 2.81 2.02
N PHE A 349 -10.47 3.62 2.19
CA PHE A 349 -10.55 5.07 2.18
C PHE A 349 -10.98 5.61 0.82
N LEU A 350 -10.41 5.11 -0.28
CA LEU A 350 -10.75 5.54 -1.64
C LEU A 350 -12.21 5.25 -1.97
N LEU A 351 -12.76 4.12 -1.52
CA LEU A 351 -14.18 3.80 -1.66
C LEU A 351 -15.07 4.71 -0.81
N ASP A 352 -14.68 5.01 0.43
CA ASP A 352 -15.40 5.97 1.29
C ASP A 352 -15.37 7.40 0.70
N LEU A 353 -14.24 7.84 0.14
CA LEU A 353 -14.10 9.12 -0.58
C LEU A 353 -14.96 9.15 -1.86
N ILE A 354 -14.94 8.08 -2.66
CA ILE A 354 -15.80 7.95 -3.85
C ILE A 354 -17.28 8.04 -3.45
N ARG A 355 -17.68 7.44 -2.31
CA ARG A 355 -19.04 7.58 -1.78
C ARG A 355 -19.37 9.02 -1.41
N GLU A 356 -18.48 9.70 -0.68
CA GLU A 356 -18.62 11.11 -0.27
C GLU A 356 -18.80 12.02 -1.49
N VAL A 357 -17.88 11.93 -2.46
CA VAL A 357 -17.88 12.75 -3.67
C VAL A 357 -19.09 12.45 -4.55
N ASN A 358 -19.45 11.18 -4.76
CA ASN A 358 -20.63 10.83 -5.56
C ASN A 358 -21.93 11.32 -4.92
N LEU A 359 -22.08 11.27 -3.59
CA LEU A 359 -23.24 11.82 -2.89
C LEU A 359 -23.40 13.33 -3.11
N GLU A 360 -22.30 14.07 -3.18
CA GLU A 360 -22.35 15.51 -3.45
C GLU A 360 -22.64 15.78 -4.94
N ARG A 361 -21.98 15.06 -5.85
CA ARG A 361 -22.20 15.19 -7.29
C ARG A 361 -23.62 14.81 -7.71
N ASP A 362 -24.24 13.83 -7.07
CA ASP A 362 -25.65 13.46 -7.29
C ASP A 362 -26.60 14.66 -7.03
N ARG A 363 -26.33 15.46 -5.99
CA ARG A 363 -27.10 16.68 -5.65
C ARG A 363 -26.89 17.80 -6.66
N GLN A 364 -25.71 17.84 -7.29
CA GLN A 364 -25.32 18.86 -8.28
C GLN A 364 -25.56 18.41 -9.73
N HIS A 365 -26.14 17.22 -9.95
CA HIS A 365 -26.30 16.59 -11.27
C HIS A 365 -24.99 16.43 -12.07
N LEU A 366 -23.88 16.23 -11.36
CA LEU A 366 -22.54 16.00 -11.92
C LEU A 366 -22.26 14.51 -12.12
N PRO A 367 -21.34 14.13 -13.04
CA PRO A 367 -21.04 12.72 -13.30
C PRO A 367 -20.34 12.06 -12.11
N ARG A 368 -20.75 10.84 -11.79
CA ARG A 368 -20.13 10.01 -10.75
C ARG A 368 -18.75 9.52 -11.16
N VAL A 369 -17.92 9.25 -10.16
CA VAL A 369 -16.78 8.33 -10.28
C VAL A 369 -17.35 6.92 -10.37
N GLU A 370 -17.14 6.24 -11.50
CA GLU A 370 -17.64 4.89 -11.80
C GLU A 370 -16.54 3.81 -11.75
N SER A 371 -15.28 4.20 -11.86
CA SER A 371 -14.14 3.28 -12.00
C SER A 371 -12.97 3.70 -11.10
N LEU A 372 -12.36 2.72 -10.44
CA LEU A 372 -11.14 2.88 -9.63
C LEU A 372 -10.14 1.79 -10.01
N ASP A 373 -8.98 2.16 -10.53
CA ASP A 373 -7.90 1.23 -10.87
C ASP A 373 -6.70 1.50 -9.96
N PHE A 374 -6.50 0.64 -8.95
CA PHE A 374 -5.61 0.93 -7.82
C PHE A 374 -4.52 -0.12 -7.64
N TYR A 375 -3.26 0.26 -7.86
CA TYR A 375 -2.07 -0.49 -7.45
C TYR A 375 -1.40 0.21 -6.26
N PRO A 376 -1.53 -0.32 -5.03
CA PRO A 376 -0.78 0.18 -3.87
C PRO A 376 0.74 0.15 -4.08
N ARG A 377 1.51 0.85 -3.24
CA ARG A 377 2.97 0.67 -3.20
C ARG A 377 3.29 -0.79 -2.87
N TYR A 378 4.02 -1.45 -3.77
CA TYR A 378 4.59 -2.77 -3.52
C TYR A 378 5.97 -2.64 -2.86
N HIS A 379 6.22 -3.43 -1.83
CA HIS A 379 7.47 -3.46 -1.07
C HIS A 379 8.28 -4.74 -1.37
N ALA A 380 9.22 -4.62 -2.30
CA ALA A 380 10.12 -5.70 -2.75
C ALA A 380 11.31 -5.97 -1.81
N GLY A 381 11.49 -5.18 -0.75
CA GLY A 381 12.64 -5.28 0.16
C GLY A 381 13.97 -4.86 -0.45
N MET A 382 15.07 -5.16 0.24
CA MET A 382 16.42 -4.75 -0.17
C MET A 382 16.94 -5.52 -1.39
N PRO A 383 17.73 -4.93 -2.31
CA PRO A 383 18.09 -5.56 -3.57
C PRO A 383 19.20 -6.62 -3.49
N TYR A 384 19.66 -6.99 -2.30
CA TYR A 384 20.65 -8.04 -2.07
C TYR A 384 20.38 -8.81 -0.76
N LYS A 385 20.90 -10.03 -0.68
CA LYS A 385 20.89 -10.86 0.53
C LYS A 385 21.92 -10.32 1.53
N SER A 386 21.53 -10.22 2.81
CA SER A 386 22.37 -9.71 3.91
C SER A 386 22.55 -10.77 4.99
N LYS A 387 23.43 -10.56 5.99
CA LYS A 387 23.54 -11.46 7.16
C LYS A 387 22.22 -11.63 7.92
N ASN A 388 21.33 -10.63 7.83
CA ASN A 388 20.00 -10.63 8.42
C ASN A 388 18.89 -10.84 7.37
N GLU A 389 19.23 -11.22 6.13
CA GLU A 389 18.34 -11.54 4.99
C GLU A 389 17.01 -10.76 4.99
N PHE A 390 17.01 -9.64 4.26
CA PHE A 390 15.88 -8.72 4.18
C PHE A 390 15.00 -9.06 2.98
N GLU A 391 13.69 -9.23 3.22
CA GLU A 391 12.78 -10.02 2.40
C GLU A 391 11.78 -9.17 1.60
N SER A 392 11.15 -9.77 0.60
CA SER A 392 9.94 -9.22 -0.05
C SER A 392 8.72 -9.45 0.84
N TYR A 393 8.08 -8.36 1.30
CA TYR A 393 6.86 -8.40 2.12
C TYR A 393 5.59 -7.94 1.36
N GLY A 394 5.76 -7.23 0.25
CA GLY A 394 4.68 -6.82 -0.66
C GLY A 394 3.84 -5.63 -0.17
N PHE A 395 3.26 -5.68 1.04
CA PHE A 395 2.37 -4.64 1.58
C PHE A 395 2.98 -3.75 2.66
N SER A 396 4.20 -4.03 3.11
CA SER A 396 4.93 -3.27 4.13
C SER A 396 6.44 -3.36 3.90
N TRP A 397 7.23 -2.43 4.41
CA TRP A 397 8.69 -2.58 4.43
C TRP A 397 9.22 -3.53 5.51
N LYS A 398 8.48 -3.69 6.62
CA LYS A 398 8.94 -4.38 7.83
C LYS A 398 8.07 -5.60 8.13
N PRO A 399 8.63 -6.68 8.71
CA PRO A 399 7.82 -7.85 9.08
C PRO A 399 6.72 -7.48 10.07
N LYS A 400 5.54 -8.05 9.87
CA LYS A 400 4.38 -7.91 10.77
C LYS A 400 4.08 -9.23 11.48
N ASP A 401 3.20 -9.19 12.47
CA ASP A 401 2.60 -10.41 13.00
C ASP A 401 1.71 -11.09 11.95
N ASN A 402 1.76 -12.42 11.81
CA ASN A 402 0.96 -13.16 10.84
C ASN A 402 -0.55 -13.15 11.16
N ASP A 403 -0.96 -13.26 12.42
CA ASP A 403 -2.39 -13.26 12.79
C ASP A 403 -3.02 -11.92 12.43
N ILE A 404 -2.33 -10.82 12.73
CA ILE A 404 -2.73 -9.46 12.34
C ILE A 404 -2.66 -9.27 10.81
N ALA A 405 -1.54 -9.62 10.18
CA ALA A 405 -1.33 -9.38 8.75
C ALA A 405 -2.31 -10.17 7.88
N GLN A 406 -2.42 -11.49 8.08
CA GLN A 406 -3.27 -12.35 7.26
C GLN A 406 -4.75 -11.98 7.40
N ARG A 407 -5.24 -11.83 8.64
CA ARG A 407 -6.64 -11.44 8.88
C ARG A 407 -6.89 -10.03 8.40
N GLY A 408 -5.94 -9.11 8.62
CA GLY A 408 -6.03 -7.71 8.19
C GLY A 408 -6.14 -7.56 6.68
N VAL A 409 -5.24 -8.18 5.91
CA VAL A 409 -5.27 -8.19 4.44
C VAL A 409 -6.62 -8.72 3.93
N LEU A 410 -7.03 -9.91 4.40
CA LEU A 410 -8.26 -10.55 3.90
C LEU A 410 -9.53 -9.77 4.32
N THR A 411 -9.54 -9.14 5.49
CA THR A 411 -10.64 -8.24 5.92
C THR A 411 -10.70 -6.97 5.06
N ILE A 412 -9.55 -6.36 4.72
CA ILE A 412 -9.47 -5.21 3.80
C ILE A 412 -10.00 -5.59 2.42
N VAL A 413 -9.61 -6.76 1.89
CA VAL A 413 -10.07 -7.28 0.60
C VAL A 413 -11.58 -7.56 0.62
N MET A 414 -12.12 -8.15 1.69
CA MET A 414 -13.57 -8.34 1.84
C MET A 414 -14.32 -7.00 1.83
N LEU A 415 -13.85 -6.02 2.61
CA LEU A 415 -14.45 -4.68 2.62
C LEU A 415 -14.38 -4.02 1.24
N ALA A 416 -13.28 -4.18 0.50
CA ALA A 416 -13.15 -3.69 -0.87
C ALA A 416 -14.19 -4.31 -1.80
N VAL A 417 -14.36 -5.64 -1.79
CA VAL A 417 -15.38 -6.36 -2.60
C VAL A 417 -16.80 -5.92 -2.23
N LEU A 418 -17.14 -5.88 -0.94
CA LEU A 418 -18.49 -5.55 -0.48
C LEU A 418 -18.86 -4.08 -0.80
N LYS A 419 -17.94 -3.15 -0.61
CA LYS A 419 -18.15 -1.73 -0.94
C LYS A 419 -18.19 -1.49 -2.46
N SER A 420 -17.27 -2.09 -3.22
CA SER A 420 -17.20 -1.88 -4.68
C SER A 420 -18.38 -2.51 -5.41
N ARG A 421 -18.80 -3.75 -5.07
CA ARG A 421 -20.00 -4.38 -5.66
C ARG A 421 -21.27 -3.56 -5.36
N HIS A 422 -21.46 -3.07 -4.13
CA HIS A 422 -22.61 -2.23 -3.80
C HIS A 422 -22.63 -0.94 -4.64
N MET A 423 -21.50 -0.24 -4.70
CA MET A 423 -21.39 1.04 -5.42
C MET A 423 -21.24 0.89 -6.94
N LYS A 424 -21.07 -0.35 -7.44
CA LYS A 424 -20.79 -0.70 -8.85
C LYS A 424 -19.52 -0.03 -9.39
N VAL A 425 -18.49 0.06 -8.55
CA VAL A 425 -17.17 0.60 -8.93
C VAL A 425 -16.43 -0.45 -9.77
N LYS A 426 -16.16 -0.12 -11.03
CA LYS A 426 -15.47 -0.96 -12.01
C LYS A 426 -13.94 -0.89 -11.81
N LEU A 427 -13.21 -1.78 -12.49
CA LEU A 427 -11.76 -1.99 -12.46
C LEU A 427 -11.19 -2.47 -11.12
N LEU A 428 -11.72 -2.05 -9.96
CA LEU A 428 -11.09 -2.36 -8.68
C LEU A 428 -11.02 -3.86 -8.37
N MET A 429 -12.08 -4.62 -8.66
CA MET A 429 -12.13 -6.07 -8.45
C MET A 429 -12.28 -6.84 -9.76
N ASP A 430 -12.04 -6.19 -10.89
CA ASP A 430 -12.10 -6.83 -12.20
C ASP A 430 -10.87 -7.73 -12.39
N ARG A 431 -11.05 -8.86 -13.09
CA ARG A 431 -9.95 -9.79 -13.38
C ARG A 431 -8.86 -9.07 -14.19
N ASP A 432 -7.60 -9.34 -13.85
CA ASP A 432 -6.40 -8.80 -14.51
C ASP A 432 -6.20 -7.26 -14.35
N ALA A 433 -7.07 -6.57 -13.61
CA ALA A 433 -6.93 -5.16 -13.25
C ALA A 433 -5.97 -4.96 -12.05
N ALA A 434 -5.54 -3.71 -11.82
CA ALA A 434 -4.37 -3.41 -11.00
C ALA A 434 -4.42 -4.00 -9.58
N PHE A 435 -5.54 -3.83 -8.87
CA PHE A 435 -5.64 -4.29 -7.50
C PHE A 435 -5.64 -5.83 -7.41
N MET A 436 -6.29 -6.51 -8.36
CA MET A 436 -6.24 -7.97 -8.44
C MET A 436 -4.83 -8.47 -8.77
N THR A 437 -4.10 -7.81 -9.67
CA THR A 437 -2.68 -8.12 -9.93
C THR A 437 -1.81 -7.90 -8.69
N TYR A 438 -2.01 -6.80 -7.96
CA TYR A 438 -1.31 -6.52 -6.69
C TYR A 438 -1.54 -7.63 -5.67
N LEU A 439 -2.80 -8.02 -5.46
CA LEU A 439 -3.16 -9.09 -4.53
C LEU A 439 -2.51 -10.43 -4.93
N LEU A 440 -2.49 -10.78 -6.21
CA LEU A 440 -1.81 -11.99 -6.72
C LEU A 440 -0.27 -11.91 -6.65
N ASN A 441 0.29 -10.73 -6.41
CA ASN A 441 1.73 -10.52 -6.19
C ASN A 441 2.12 -10.55 -4.71
N LEU A 442 1.16 -10.54 -3.78
CA LEU A 442 1.48 -10.58 -2.35
C LEU A 442 2.13 -11.93 -1.98
N PRO A 443 3.27 -11.92 -1.27
CA PRO A 443 4.02 -13.12 -0.91
C PRO A 443 3.41 -13.86 0.29
N MET A 444 2.09 -14.03 0.30
CA MET A 444 1.34 -14.87 1.25
C MET A 444 1.34 -16.32 0.78
N VAL A 445 0.90 -17.25 1.64
CA VAL A 445 0.67 -18.67 1.30
C VAL A 445 0.03 -18.82 -0.11
N PRO A 446 0.62 -19.63 -1.02
CA PRO A 446 0.17 -19.79 -2.39
C PRO A 446 -1.33 -20.07 -2.53
N GLY A 447 -1.98 -19.40 -3.47
CA GLY A 447 -3.41 -19.57 -3.77
C GLY A 447 -4.40 -19.07 -2.70
N LYS A 448 -3.95 -18.65 -1.50
CA LYS A 448 -4.81 -18.24 -0.38
C LYS A 448 -5.79 -17.12 -0.72
N ILE A 449 -5.32 -16.09 -1.42
CA ILE A 449 -6.16 -14.96 -1.85
C ILE A 449 -7.21 -15.41 -2.86
N CYS A 450 -6.84 -16.28 -3.81
CA CYS A 450 -7.78 -16.85 -4.77
C CYS A 450 -8.85 -17.70 -4.08
N ALA A 451 -8.46 -18.56 -3.13
CA ALA A 451 -9.38 -19.38 -2.36
C ALA A 451 -10.33 -18.55 -1.48
N PHE A 452 -9.82 -17.47 -0.86
CA PHE A 452 -10.62 -16.52 -0.09
C PHE A 452 -11.68 -15.84 -0.96
N LEU A 453 -11.26 -15.26 -2.10
CA LEU A 453 -12.16 -14.59 -3.02
C LEU A 453 -13.15 -15.56 -3.67
N ASP A 454 -12.74 -16.79 -3.97
CA ASP A 454 -13.63 -17.85 -4.47
C ASP A 454 -14.75 -18.19 -3.48
N GLY A 455 -14.42 -18.37 -2.19
CA GLY A 455 -15.39 -18.52 -1.11
C GLY A 455 -16.33 -17.31 -1.01
N LEU A 456 -15.77 -16.09 -1.07
CA LEU A 456 -16.54 -14.85 -1.00
C LEU A 456 -17.52 -14.71 -2.16
N TYR A 457 -17.08 -14.88 -3.40
CA TYR A 457 -17.94 -14.75 -4.57
C TYR A 457 -19.01 -15.83 -4.62
N ARG A 458 -18.69 -17.10 -4.35
CA ARG A 458 -19.72 -18.16 -4.27
C ARG A 458 -20.75 -17.88 -3.17
N PHE A 459 -20.31 -17.43 -2.00
CA PHE A 459 -21.21 -17.06 -0.90
C PHE A 459 -22.16 -15.92 -1.31
N LEU A 460 -21.62 -14.84 -1.87
CA LEU A 460 -22.41 -13.69 -2.32
C LEU A 460 -23.39 -14.06 -3.44
N ASP A 461 -22.97 -14.87 -4.41
CA ASP A 461 -23.82 -15.28 -5.53
C ASP A 461 -24.94 -16.24 -5.09
N LEU A 462 -24.70 -17.10 -4.08
CA LEU A 462 -25.74 -17.93 -3.45
C LEU A 462 -26.77 -17.07 -2.69
N LYS A 463 -26.31 -16.04 -1.98
CA LYS A 463 -27.16 -15.07 -1.27
C LYS A 463 -27.95 -14.18 -2.23
N GLU A 464 -27.35 -13.73 -3.32
CA GLU A 464 -27.98 -12.97 -4.40
C GLU A 464 -29.11 -13.78 -5.07
N LYS A 465 -28.86 -15.06 -5.36
CA LYS A 465 -29.86 -16.01 -5.87
C LYS A 465 -30.90 -16.46 -4.83
N ARG A 466 -30.79 -16.01 -3.57
CA ARG A 466 -31.63 -16.43 -2.43
C ARG A 466 -31.73 -17.96 -2.31
N SER A 467 -30.58 -18.63 -2.47
CA SER A 467 -30.51 -20.09 -2.43
C SER A 467 -31.05 -20.65 -1.11
N LYS A 468 -31.83 -21.73 -1.20
CA LYS A 468 -32.27 -22.53 -0.04
C LYS A 468 -31.30 -23.66 0.32
N ASP A 469 -30.23 -23.82 -0.47
CA ASP A 469 -29.20 -24.81 -0.21
C ASP A 469 -28.29 -24.36 0.95
N VAL A 470 -28.65 -24.81 2.15
CA VAL A 470 -27.90 -24.55 3.39
C VAL A 470 -26.49 -25.16 3.33
N ASN A 471 -26.32 -26.29 2.64
CA ASN A 471 -25.01 -26.95 2.54
C ASN A 471 -24.09 -26.11 1.65
N ALA A 472 -24.51 -25.72 0.44
CA ALA A 472 -23.71 -24.87 -0.44
C ALA A 472 -23.32 -23.52 0.22
N ILE A 473 -24.24 -22.88 0.96
CA ILE A 473 -23.94 -21.62 1.68
C ILE A 473 -22.88 -21.85 2.76
N LYS A 474 -23.02 -22.93 3.56
CA LYS A 474 -22.05 -23.26 4.61
C LYS A 474 -20.69 -23.69 4.05
N GLN A 475 -20.66 -24.40 2.92
CA GLN A 475 -19.44 -24.78 2.21
C GLN A 475 -18.70 -23.54 1.67
N ALA A 476 -19.40 -22.59 1.06
CA ALA A 476 -18.80 -21.34 0.58
C ALA A 476 -18.24 -20.48 1.74
N MET A 477 -18.99 -20.37 2.85
CA MET A 477 -18.52 -19.70 4.06
C MET A 477 -17.36 -20.45 4.75
N TYR A 478 -17.33 -21.78 4.67
CA TYR A 478 -16.22 -22.59 5.15
C TYR A 478 -14.95 -22.29 4.36
N ASP A 479 -15.01 -22.33 3.02
CA ASP A 479 -13.84 -22.07 2.16
C ASP A 479 -13.28 -20.65 2.38
N LEU A 480 -14.18 -19.66 2.53
CA LEU A 480 -13.83 -18.28 2.88
C LEU A 480 -13.02 -18.22 4.19
N LEU A 481 -13.54 -18.78 5.29
CA LEU A 481 -12.90 -18.68 6.61
C LEU A 481 -11.76 -19.68 6.79
N LYS A 482 -11.74 -20.79 6.03
CA LYS A 482 -10.58 -21.68 5.87
C LYS A 482 -9.39 -20.86 5.41
N ALA A 483 -9.54 -20.05 4.35
CA ALA A 483 -8.46 -19.21 3.86
C ALA A 483 -7.97 -18.18 4.91
N VAL A 484 -8.86 -17.66 5.77
CA VAL A 484 -8.50 -16.76 6.89
C VAL A 484 -7.74 -17.48 8.01
N ARG A 485 -8.10 -18.72 8.36
CA ARG A 485 -7.52 -19.50 9.48
C ARG A 485 -6.31 -20.37 9.09
N SER A 486 -6.21 -20.76 7.83
CA SER A 486 -5.14 -21.59 7.25
C SER A 486 -3.75 -21.04 7.57
N GLY A 487 -2.88 -21.85 8.18
CA GLY A 487 -1.52 -21.47 8.58
C GLY A 487 -1.41 -20.78 9.96
N LEU A 488 -2.53 -20.31 10.53
CA LEU A 488 -2.62 -19.75 11.88
C LEU A 488 -3.07 -20.80 12.89
N GLN A 489 -4.01 -21.67 12.50
CA GLN A 489 -4.65 -22.67 13.35
C GLN A 489 -4.64 -24.06 12.69
N PRO A 490 -4.60 -25.16 13.47
CA PRO A 490 -4.68 -26.52 12.93
C PRO A 490 -6.12 -26.87 12.52
N LEU A 491 -6.35 -27.10 11.22
CA LEU A 491 -7.68 -27.33 10.65
C LEU A 491 -8.10 -28.81 10.56
N LYS A 492 -7.22 -29.76 10.90
CA LYS A 492 -7.42 -31.22 10.71
C LYS A 492 -8.71 -31.77 11.35
N ASN A 493 -9.23 -31.09 12.38
CA ASN A 493 -10.41 -31.51 13.16
C ASN A 493 -11.63 -30.58 12.97
N ASP A 494 -11.62 -29.69 11.97
CA ASP A 494 -12.69 -28.70 11.76
C ASP A 494 -14.06 -29.34 11.44
N TRP A 495 -14.08 -30.45 10.68
CA TRP A 495 -15.32 -31.18 10.35
C TRP A 495 -15.85 -32.02 11.53
N VAL A 496 -14.95 -32.70 12.27
CA VAL A 496 -15.33 -33.55 13.42
C VAL A 496 -15.78 -32.70 14.61
N LYS A 497 -15.43 -31.41 14.63
CA LYS A 497 -15.91 -30.44 15.61
C LYS A 497 -17.13 -29.69 15.08
N TYR A 498 -17.86 -29.10 16.04
CA TYR A 498 -19.02 -28.22 15.89
C TYR A 498 -18.88 -27.11 14.81
N TYR A 499 -17.69 -26.79 14.28
CA TYR A 499 -17.41 -25.52 13.59
C TYR A 499 -18.37 -25.18 12.43
N ILE A 500 -18.69 -26.09 11.51
CA ILE A 500 -19.67 -25.82 10.43
C ILE A 500 -21.10 -25.52 10.96
N HIS A 501 -21.42 -25.92 12.19
CA HIS A 501 -22.63 -25.50 12.88
C HIS A 501 -22.49 -24.08 13.47
N LYS A 502 -21.41 -23.74 14.18
CA LYS A 502 -21.20 -22.39 14.82
C LYS A 502 -20.85 -21.25 13.88
N MET A 503 -20.24 -21.58 12.75
CA MET A 503 -19.68 -20.60 11.83
C MET A 503 -20.77 -19.68 11.30
N GLY A 504 -20.60 -18.37 11.47
CA GLY A 504 -21.61 -17.35 11.11
C GLY A 504 -22.65 -17.04 12.21
N GLU A 505 -22.68 -17.77 13.33
CA GLU A 505 -23.68 -17.54 14.40
C GLU A 505 -23.36 -16.37 15.33
N SER A 506 -22.12 -15.87 15.32
CA SER A 506 -21.66 -14.83 16.24
C SER A 506 -20.87 -13.74 15.53
N PHE A 507 -21.00 -12.51 16.03
CA PHE A 507 -20.30 -11.34 15.53
C PHE A 507 -19.56 -10.63 16.67
N ALA A 508 -18.45 -10.00 16.31
CA ALA A 508 -17.65 -9.18 17.19
C ALA A 508 -17.63 -7.74 16.66
N PHE A 509 -17.96 -6.79 17.53
CA PHE A 509 -17.94 -5.36 17.24
C PHE A 509 -16.51 -4.80 17.27
N CYS A 510 -16.20 -3.88 16.36
CA CYS A 510 -14.94 -3.13 16.33
C CYS A 510 -15.17 -1.65 16.69
N CYS A 511 -14.63 -1.21 17.84
CA CYS A 511 -14.77 0.18 18.33
C CYS A 511 -14.00 1.23 17.50
N SER A 512 -13.16 0.81 16.55
CA SER A 512 -12.45 1.70 15.62
C SER A 512 -13.26 2.02 14.35
N CYS A 513 -13.83 1.01 13.69
CA CYS A 513 -14.57 1.21 12.44
C CYS A 513 -16.10 1.12 12.55
N GLY A 514 -16.65 0.67 13.69
CA GLY A 514 -18.10 0.63 13.94
C GLY A 514 -18.84 -0.49 13.22
N TYR A 515 -18.09 -1.42 12.62
CA TYR A 515 -18.61 -2.64 12.00
C TYR A 515 -18.60 -3.80 12.98
N GLU A 516 -19.56 -4.71 12.80
CA GLU A 516 -19.54 -6.07 13.34
C GLU A 516 -19.02 -7.01 12.26
N PHE A 517 -18.08 -7.90 12.63
CA PHE A 517 -17.50 -8.92 11.75
C PHE A 517 -17.56 -10.28 12.43
N LEU A 518 -17.41 -11.35 11.65
CA LEU A 518 -17.14 -12.69 12.20
C LEU A 518 -15.83 -12.69 13.05
N PRO A 519 -15.76 -13.45 14.16
CA PRO A 519 -14.60 -13.50 15.06
C PRO A 519 -13.26 -13.81 14.37
N GLU A 520 -13.29 -14.53 13.25
CA GLU A 520 -12.13 -14.88 12.45
C GLU A 520 -11.38 -13.66 11.88
N PHE A 521 -12.02 -12.49 11.80
CA PHE A 521 -11.42 -11.23 11.36
C PHE A 521 -10.81 -10.38 12.50
N PHE A 522 -10.71 -10.96 13.71
CA PHE A 522 -9.98 -10.41 14.84
C PHE A 522 -8.76 -11.28 15.18
N ASP A 523 -7.71 -10.65 15.70
CA ASP A 523 -6.60 -11.36 16.34
C ASP A 523 -7.09 -12.08 17.62
N ASN A 524 -6.40 -13.16 18.01
CA ASN A 524 -6.76 -13.96 19.17
C ASN A 524 -6.62 -13.21 20.52
N GLY A 525 -5.75 -12.19 20.61
CA GLY A 525 -5.69 -11.28 21.76
C GLY A 525 -6.89 -10.31 21.78
N GLU A 526 -7.20 -9.72 20.64
CA GLU A 526 -8.30 -8.75 20.51
C GLU A 526 -9.69 -9.35 20.72
N ILE A 527 -9.96 -10.58 20.26
CA ILE A 527 -11.30 -11.18 20.42
C ILE A 527 -11.70 -11.35 21.90
N GLY A 528 -10.71 -11.52 22.79
CA GLY A 528 -10.90 -11.57 24.25
C GLY A 528 -11.19 -10.20 24.89
N ASN A 529 -10.90 -9.09 24.20
CA ASN A 529 -11.23 -7.75 24.70
C ASN A 529 -12.75 -7.52 24.73
N ARG A 530 -13.20 -6.69 25.66
CA ARG A 530 -14.59 -6.20 25.70
C ARG A 530 -14.90 -5.31 24.48
N PRO A 531 -16.18 -5.20 24.04
CA PRO A 531 -16.55 -4.50 22.80
C PRO A 531 -16.07 -3.05 22.69
N GLU A 532 -16.02 -2.31 23.80
CA GLU A 532 -15.56 -0.92 23.89
C GLU A 532 -14.04 -0.74 23.74
N ARG A 533 -13.28 -1.85 23.69
CA ARG A 533 -11.82 -1.85 23.48
C ARG A 533 -11.39 -2.66 22.26
N ARG A 534 -12.23 -3.56 21.78
CA ARG A 534 -11.93 -4.54 20.72
C ARG A 534 -11.72 -3.88 19.34
N THR A 535 -10.62 -4.21 18.68
CA THR A 535 -10.28 -3.68 17.35
C THR A 535 -10.04 -4.82 16.35
N CYS A 536 -10.64 -4.77 15.16
CA CYS A 536 -10.45 -5.81 14.14
C CYS A 536 -9.08 -5.72 13.45
N SER A 537 -8.59 -6.84 12.91
CA SER A 537 -7.24 -6.94 12.34
C SER A 537 -7.02 -6.00 11.15
N ALA A 538 -8.08 -5.65 10.38
CA ALA A 538 -7.98 -4.60 9.36
C ALA A 538 -7.63 -3.23 9.95
N CYS A 539 -8.25 -2.84 11.07
CA CYS A 539 -8.00 -1.54 11.69
C CYS A 539 -6.60 -1.48 12.30
N ILE A 540 -6.15 -2.58 12.90
CA ILE A 540 -4.78 -2.71 13.45
C ILE A 540 -3.74 -2.67 12.34
N LEU A 541 -3.92 -3.46 11.27
CA LEU A 541 -3.00 -3.47 10.13
C LEU A 541 -2.93 -2.09 9.45
N ARG A 542 -4.06 -1.41 9.25
CA ARG A 542 -4.08 -0.03 8.71
C ARG A 542 -3.30 0.93 9.60
N TYR A 543 -3.51 0.89 10.92
CA TYR A 543 -2.72 1.67 11.87
C TYR A 543 -1.22 1.32 11.83
N GLN A 544 -0.86 0.04 11.70
CA GLN A 544 0.53 -0.40 11.59
C GLN A 544 1.22 -0.02 10.27
N MET A 545 0.47 0.16 9.18
CA MET A 545 1.00 0.67 7.90
C MET A 545 0.99 2.21 7.87
N ASP A 546 0.06 2.87 8.54
CA ASP A 546 0.05 4.32 8.72
C ASP A 546 1.28 4.80 9.52
N ASN A 547 1.68 4.07 10.57
CA ASN A 547 2.82 4.41 11.43
C ASN A 547 4.17 3.90 10.87
N GLU A 548 4.25 3.59 9.59
CA GLU A 548 5.49 3.17 8.96
C GLU A 548 6.48 4.35 8.82
N MET A 549 7.70 4.12 9.31
CA MET A 549 8.79 5.10 9.35
C MET A 549 9.84 4.85 8.24
N ASP A 550 9.74 3.75 7.51
CA ASP A 550 10.62 3.46 6.37
C ASP A 550 10.51 4.53 5.29
N HIS A 551 11.55 4.71 4.49
CA HIS A 551 11.60 5.65 3.37
C HIS A 551 11.25 7.10 3.81
N LEU A 552 11.48 7.41 5.09
CA LEU A 552 11.00 8.61 5.80
C LEU A 552 9.51 8.93 5.52
N LYS A 553 8.65 7.92 5.36
CA LYS A 553 7.20 8.04 5.07
C LYS A 553 6.51 9.06 5.97
N GLN A 554 6.55 8.86 7.28
CA GLN A 554 5.92 9.75 8.26
C GLN A 554 6.42 11.22 8.19
N PRO A 555 7.73 11.50 8.26
CA PRO A 555 8.25 12.84 7.98
C PRO A 555 7.80 13.42 6.62
N THR A 556 7.74 12.59 5.57
CA THR A 556 7.32 12.98 4.22
C THR A 556 5.82 13.34 4.15
N MET A 557 4.95 12.58 4.82
CA MET A 557 3.51 12.86 4.94
C MET A 557 3.23 14.20 5.67
N ASN A 558 4.16 14.62 6.53
CA ASN A 558 4.07 15.85 7.30
C ASN A 558 4.59 17.09 6.56
N ILE A 559 5.27 16.95 5.41
CA ILE A 559 5.71 18.10 4.58
C ILE A 559 4.52 18.99 4.21
N MET A 560 3.38 18.38 3.87
CA MET A 560 2.18 19.13 3.48
C MET A 560 1.30 19.53 4.68
N ALA A 561 1.66 19.21 5.93
CA ALA A 561 0.77 19.35 7.09
C ALA A 561 0.34 20.81 7.36
N GLY A 562 1.22 21.79 7.15
CA GLY A 562 0.91 23.22 7.33
C GLY A 562 -0.21 23.74 6.42
N PHE A 563 -0.47 23.06 5.29
CA PHE A 563 -1.59 23.37 4.41
C PHE A 563 -2.94 22.84 4.92
N TYR A 564 -2.98 22.05 6.00
CA TYR A 564 -4.17 21.34 6.49
C TYR A 564 -4.52 21.68 7.97
N PRO A 565 -4.64 22.97 8.35
CA PRO A 565 -4.75 23.36 9.76
C PRO A 565 -5.97 22.77 10.49
N ASP A 566 -7.10 22.59 9.79
CA ASP A 566 -8.34 22.05 10.35
C ASP A 566 -8.47 20.52 10.25
N TRP A 567 -7.46 19.82 9.70
CA TRP A 567 -7.53 18.39 9.44
C TRP A 567 -7.56 17.56 10.73
N ARG A 568 -8.52 16.62 10.79
CA ARG A 568 -8.74 15.78 11.97
C ARG A 568 -8.37 14.33 11.65
N PRO A 569 -7.13 13.85 11.89
CA PRO A 569 -6.69 12.50 11.49
C PRO A 569 -7.60 11.37 12.01
N HIS A 570 -8.15 11.56 13.21
CA HIS A 570 -9.05 10.61 13.86
C HIS A 570 -10.56 10.79 13.56
N ALA A 571 -10.96 11.76 12.73
CA ALA A 571 -12.36 11.91 12.35
C ALA A 571 -12.81 10.84 11.35
N PHE A 572 -14.09 10.47 11.39
CA PHE A 572 -14.66 9.47 10.49
C PHE A 572 -15.08 10.07 9.15
N ASN A 573 -14.82 9.33 8.07
CA ASN A 573 -15.33 9.66 6.74
C ASN A 573 -16.76 9.15 6.54
N VAL A 574 -17.41 9.59 5.47
CA VAL A 574 -18.68 9.00 5.01
C VAL A 574 -18.43 7.56 4.58
N ASN A 575 -18.93 6.60 5.35
CA ASN A 575 -18.73 5.18 5.07
C ASN A 575 -19.42 4.79 3.75
N ALA A 576 -18.68 4.20 2.82
CA ALA A 576 -19.25 3.46 1.70
C ALA A 576 -20.10 2.29 2.23
N PRO A 577 -21.33 2.11 1.72
CA PRO A 577 -22.22 1.03 2.12
C PRO A 577 -21.64 -0.34 1.75
N LEU A 578 -22.04 -1.38 2.49
CA LEU A 578 -21.73 -2.77 2.14
C LEU A 578 -22.84 -3.37 1.27
N LEU A 579 -22.47 -4.38 0.47
CA LEU A 579 -23.41 -5.20 -0.26
C LEU A 579 -24.27 -6.02 0.74
N GLU A 580 -25.59 -5.97 0.59
CA GLU A 580 -26.57 -6.58 1.51
C GLU A 580 -26.33 -8.08 1.70
N GLN A 581 -25.98 -8.78 0.60
CA GLN A 581 -25.64 -10.21 0.57
C GLN A 581 -24.42 -10.58 1.44
N GLY A 582 -23.62 -9.59 1.86
CA GLY A 582 -22.45 -9.78 2.73
C GLY A 582 -22.68 -9.46 4.21
N HIS A 583 -23.90 -9.09 4.64
CA HIS A 583 -24.19 -8.73 6.03
C HIS A 583 -23.90 -9.85 7.05
N ASP A 584 -24.00 -11.10 6.60
CA ASP A 584 -23.65 -12.31 7.34
C ASP A 584 -22.12 -12.48 7.55
N LEU A 585 -21.29 -11.63 6.93
CA LEU A 585 -19.83 -11.61 7.07
C LEU A 585 -19.37 -10.34 7.79
N ALA A 586 -19.96 -9.21 7.41
CA ALA A 586 -19.74 -7.91 8.02
C ALA A 586 -20.93 -6.97 7.81
N HIS A 587 -21.35 -6.26 8.86
CA HIS A 587 -22.38 -5.22 8.73
C HIS A 587 -22.06 -4.00 9.60
N PHE A 588 -22.53 -2.82 9.18
CA PHE A 588 -22.27 -1.57 9.87
C PHE A 588 -23.21 -1.42 11.06
N LYS A 589 -22.67 -1.42 12.29
CA LYS A 589 -23.48 -1.44 13.52
C LYS A 589 -23.82 -0.04 14.01
N THR A 590 -22.88 0.90 13.97
CA THR A 590 -23.07 2.23 14.56
C THR A 590 -22.17 3.31 13.97
N ALA A 591 -22.74 4.50 13.78
CA ALA A 591 -21.99 5.73 13.53
C ALA A 591 -21.80 6.59 14.80
N LYS A 592 -22.36 6.19 15.95
CA LYS A 592 -22.20 6.94 17.21
C LYS A 592 -20.75 6.87 17.68
N ALA A 593 -20.12 8.03 17.82
CA ALA A 593 -18.77 8.19 18.37
C ALA A 593 -18.77 8.62 19.85
N GLU A 594 -19.91 9.06 20.38
CA GLU A 594 -20.07 9.54 21.75
C GLU A 594 -21.23 8.82 22.43
N ALA A 595 -21.12 8.61 23.75
CA ALA A 595 -22.18 8.04 24.56
C ALA A 595 -23.30 9.06 24.77
N ASP A 596 -24.56 8.63 24.67
CA ASP A 596 -25.64 9.44 25.22
C ASP A 596 -25.42 9.56 26.74
N PRO A 597 -25.60 10.74 27.36
CA PRO A 597 -25.37 10.91 28.80
C PRO A 597 -26.29 9.99 29.60
N ASN A 598 -25.75 9.36 30.64
CA ASN A 598 -26.52 8.46 31.49
C ASN A 598 -27.70 9.21 32.12
N PRO A 599 -28.96 8.75 31.91
CA PRO A 599 -30.12 9.41 32.48
C PRO A 599 -30.09 9.28 34.00
N GLN A 600 -29.98 10.42 34.68
CA GLN A 600 -30.07 10.50 36.14
C GLN A 600 -31.55 10.36 36.53
N ILE A 601 -31.87 9.30 37.29
CA ILE A 601 -33.20 9.13 37.85
C ILE A 601 -33.13 9.58 39.31
N ILE A 602 -33.74 10.72 39.63
CA ILE A 602 -33.89 11.15 41.03
C ILE A 602 -35.01 10.31 41.65
N LEU A 603 -34.64 9.52 42.66
CA LEU A 603 -35.57 8.68 43.41
C LEU A 603 -36.43 9.54 44.38
N PRO A 604 -37.59 9.04 44.84
CA PRO A 604 -38.47 9.79 45.75
C PRO A 604 -37.84 10.21 47.10
N ASN A 605 -36.72 9.59 47.50
CA ASN A 605 -35.93 9.93 48.68
C ASN A 605 -34.86 11.01 48.41
N GLY A 606 -34.73 11.51 47.17
CA GLY A 606 -33.72 12.48 46.76
C GLY A 606 -32.39 11.88 46.29
N GLU A 607 -32.23 10.55 46.31
CA GLU A 607 -31.01 9.89 45.82
C GLU A 607 -30.95 9.85 44.28
N ILE A 608 -29.76 9.93 43.71
CA ILE A 608 -29.54 9.79 42.27
C ILE A 608 -29.29 8.32 41.95
N TYR A 609 -30.26 7.67 41.31
CA TYR A 609 -30.10 6.35 40.74
C TYR A 609 -29.51 6.45 39.32
N TRP A 610 -28.36 5.80 39.15
CA TRP A 610 -27.72 5.59 37.86
C TRP A 610 -28.14 4.23 37.32
N ALA A 611 -28.95 4.22 36.26
CA ALA A 611 -29.36 2.97 35.62
C ALA A 611 -28.14 2.25 35.06
N GLN A 612 -27.85 1.03 35.55
CA GLN A 612 -26.86 0.14 34.96
C GLN A 612 -27.37 -0.29 33.58
N ARG A 613 -26.82 0.31 32.53
CA ARG A 613 -26.98 -0.12 31.14
C ARG A 613 -25.76 -0.92 30.72
N GLU A 614 -25.95 -1.83 29.76
CA GLU A 614 -24.85 -2.31 28.93
C GLU A 614 -24.16 -1.11 28.28
N GLU A 615 -22.83 -1.11 28.25
CA GLU A 615 -22.08 -0.02 27.60
C GLU A 615 -22.47 0.05 26.12
N PRO A 616 -22.87 1.23 25.59
CA PRO A 616 -23.30 1.33 24.21
C PRO A 616 -22.14 0.96 23.26
N LEU A 617 -22.46 0.23 22.19
CA LEU A 617 -21.50 0.00 21.11
C LEU A 617 -21.21 1.34 20.43
N LEU A 618 -20.00 1.86 20.66
CA LEU A 618 -19.53 3.14 20.15
C LEU A 618 -18.32 2.96 19.25
N ARG A 619 -18.31 3.71 18.16
CA ARG A 619 -17.17 3.86 17.27
C ARG A 619 -16.34 5.05 17.75
N ASN A 620 -15.69 4.91 18.90
CA ASN A 620 -14.99 6.02 19.59
C ASN A 620 -13.46 5.86 19.67
N ARG A 621 -12.89 4.77 19.14
CA ARG A 621 -11.45 4.47 19.21
C ARG A 621 -10.84 4.30 17.82
N LYS A 622 -10.99 5.30 16.96
CA LYS A 622 -10.39 5.28 15.62
C LYS A 622 -8.86 5.27 15.72
N CYS A 623 -8.22 4.16 15.38
CA CYS A 623 -6.77 4.05 15.41
C CYS A 623 -6.09 4.66 14.17
N HIS A 624 -6.56 4.33 12.95
CA HIS A 624 -5.92 4.69 11.69
C HIS A 624 -6.18 6.13 11.23
N PHE A 625 -5.22 6.73 10.52
CA PHE A 625 -5.16 8.16 10.16
C PHE A 625 -5.76 8.48 8.77
N ASP A 626 -6.72 7.68 8.31
CA ASP A 626 -7.33 7.76 6.97
C ASP A 626 -8.39 8.87 6.80
N SER A 627 -8.48 9.84 7.72
CA SER A 627 -9.50 10.89 7.62
C SER A 627 -9.22 11.88 6.51
N VAL A 628 -10.29 12.37 5.87
CA VAL A 628 -10.24 13.49 4.92
C VAL A 628 -11.21 14.62 5.31
N GLN A 629 -11.60 14.66 6.59
CA GLN A 629 -12.43 15.69 7.19
C GLN A 629 -11.58 16.88 7.64
N GLY A 630 -12.07 18.11 7.42
CA GLY A 630 -11.32 19.34 7.72
C GLY A 630 -10.19 19.67 6.74
N LEU A 631 -10.20 19.09 5.53
CA LEU A 631 -9.25 19.46 4.48
C LEU A 631 -9.71 20.74 3.74
N PRO A 632 -8.77 21.60 3.30
CA PRO A 632 -9.05 22.80 2.52
C PRO A 632 -9.55 22.48 1.10
N THR A 633 -10.02 23.49 0.38
CA THR A 633 -10.21 23.39 -1.07
C THR A 633 -8.86 23.46 -1.81
N LEU A 634 -8.80 22.97 -3.05
CA LEU A 634 -7.59 23.10 -3.89
C LEU A 634 -7.21 24.57 -4.12
N ALA A 635 -8.20 25.47 -4.25
CA ALA A 635 -7.96 26.90 -4.39
C ALA A 635 -7.40 27.52 -3.09
N THR A 636 -7.86 27.09 -1.92
CA THR A 636 -7.32 27.52 -0.62
C THR A 636 -5.87 27.05 -0.45
N LEU A 637 -5.56 25.80 -0.81
CA LEU A 637 -4.22 25.24 -0.75
C LEU A 637 -3.24 25.96 -1.70
N LEU A 638 -3.64 26.26 -2.93
CA LEU A 638 -2.80 26.98 -3.89
C LEU A 638 -2.61 28.46 -3.54
N ASN A 639 -3.51 29.04 -2.74
CA ASN A 639 -3.40 30.40 -2.20
C ASN A 639 -2.93 30.41 -0.73
N ALA A 640 -2.23 29.36 -0.28
CA ALA A 640 -1.69 29.27 1.07
C ALA A 640 -0.75 30.45 1.41
N THR A 641 -0.69 30.81 2.69
CA THR A 641 0.12 31.95 3.15
C THR A 641 1.62 31.70 2.95
N VAL A 642 2.41 32.78 2.96
CA VAL A 642 3.87 32.69 2.88
C VAL A 642 4.43 31.83 4.02
N GLU A 643 3.87 31.95 5.22
CA GLU A 643 4.22 31.14 6.40
C GLU A 643 4.01 29.63 6.13
N GLN A 644 2.82 29.22 5.67
CA GLN A 644 2.54 27.82 5.33
C GLN A 644 3.45 27.26 4.22
N GLN A 645 3.83 28.10 3.26
CA GLN A 645 4.77 27.73 2.20
C GLN A 645 6.21 27.57 2.73
N LEU A 646 6.63 28.41 3.68
CA LEU A 646 7.91 28.30 4.37
C LEU A 646 7.95 27.05 5.25
N ASP A 647 6.92 26.79 6.05
CA ASP A 647 6.79 25.59 6.88
C ASP A 647 6.95 24.31 6.06
N ALA A 648 6.26 24.21 4.92
CA ALA A 648 6.34 23.06 4.04
C ALA A 648 7.73 22.90 3.40
N ARG A 649 8.35 24.02 2.98
CA ARG A 649 9.71 24.03 2.43
C ARG A 649 10.73 23.57 3.48
N ASP A 650 10.62 24.07 4.70
CA ASP A 650 11.56 23.79 5.78
C ASP A 650 11.36 22.36 6.29
N ALA A 651 10.12 21.88 6.37
CA ALA A 651 9.83 20.46 6.59
C ALA A 651 10.46 19.56 5.51
N ALA A 652 10.35 19.92 4.22
CA ALA A 652 10.97 19.17 3.13
C ALA A 652 12.51 19.16 3.24
N LEU A 653 13.12 20.32 3.52
CA LEU A 653 14.55 20.46 3.81
C LEU A 653 14.97 19.56 4.98
N PHE A 654 14.17 19.47 6.05
CA PHE A 654 14.45 18.60 7.19
C PHE A 654 14.31 17.11 6.87
N VAL A 655 13.48 16.70 5.91
CA VAL A 655 13.47 15.29 5.46
C VAL A 655 14.72 14.99 4.63
N ASP A 656 15.09 15.86 3.69
CA ASP A 656 16.29 15.69 2.87
C ASP A 656 17.58 15.74 3.71
N ALA A 657 17.66 16.66 4.68
CA ALA A 657 18.79 16.75 5.60
C ALA A 657 18.93 15.48 6.44
N ARG A 658 17.83 14.88 6.95
CA ARG A 658 17.90 13.58 7.65
C ARG A 658 18.49 12.49 6.76
N ARG A 659 17.97 12.36 5.54
CA ARG A 659 18.47 11.36 4.56
C ARG A 659 19.96 11.56 4.29
N THR A 660 20.35 12.77 3.91
CA THR A 660 21.73 13.14 3.59
C THR A 660 22.68 12.89 4.76
N LEU A 661 22.31 13.31 5.98
CA LEU A 661 23.13 13.13 7.18
C LEU A 661 23.29 11.65 7.56
N SER A 662 22.22 10.84 7.43
CA SER A 662 22.29 9.39 7.66
C SER A 662 23.21 8.69 6.65
N LEU A 663 23.12 9.02 5.35
CA LEU A 663 23.99 8.47 4.31
C LEU A 663 25.45 8.90 4.50
N MET A 664 25.67 10.19 4.78
CA MET A 664 26.99 10.74 5.11
C MET A 664 27.62 10.06 6.31
N TRP A 665 26.82 9.73 7.34
CA TRP A 665 27.33 9.00 8.49
C TRP A 665 27.85 7.62 8.09
N GLY A 666 27.06 6.84 7.34
CA GLY A 666 27.47 5.53 6.84
C GLY A 666 28.73 5.59 5.97
N PHE A 667 28.90 6.66 5.18
CA PHE A 667 30.07 6.90 4.35
C PHE A 667 31.33 7.28 5.15
N CYS A 668 31.22 8.22 6.09
CA CYS A 668 32.36 8.63 6.93
C CYS A 668 32.79 7.56 7.95
N TYR A 669 31.87 6.65 8.31
CA TYR A 669 32.04 5.71 9.41
C TYR A 669 31.71 4.25 9.02
N PRO A 670 32.35 3.66 7.98
CA PRO A 670 32.00 2.35 7.45
C PRO A 670 32.24 1.18 8.44
N GLY A 671 32.94 1.43 9.56
CA GLY A 671 33.17 0.47 10.64
C GLY A 671 32.32 0.66 11.90
N VAL A 672 31.45 1.67 11.99
CA VAL A 672 30.78 2.06 13.27
C VAL A 672 29.62 1.15 13.69
N LEU A 673 29.39 0.04 12.98
CA LEU A 673 28.70 -1.13 13.57
C LEU A 673 29.56 -1.88 14.62
N TRP A 674 30.85 -1.53 14.77
CA TRP A 674 31.82 -2.15 15.69
C TRP A 674 32.41 -1.17 16.72
N ILE A 675 32.19 0.14 16.55
CA ILE A 675 32.56 1.17 17.52
C ILE A 675 31.24 1.62 18.15
N ASN A 676 31.09 1.46 19.47
CA ASN A 676 29.88 1.89 20.18
C ASN A 676 29.70 3.41 20.03
N PRO A 677 28.75 3.90 19.22
CA PRO A 677 28.41 5.33 19.23
C PRO A 677 27.64 5.61 20.53
N PRO A 678 27.49 6.88 20.95
CA PRO A 678 26.58 7.20 22.04
C PRO A 678 25.18 6.61 21.78
N PRO A 679 24.54 5.96 22.76
CA PRO A 679 23.32 5.17 22.54
C PRO A 679 22.22 5.90 21.79
N THR A 680 22.03 7.21 22.02
CA THR A 680 21.06 8.02 21.29
C THR A 680 21.42 8.21 19.81
N LEU A 681 22.68 8.47 19.47
CA LEU A 681 23.08 8.67 18.06
C LEU A 681 23.07 7.33 17.31
N ALA A 682 23.53 6.27 17.97
CA ALA A 682 23.41 4.88 17.51
C ALA A 682 21.94 4.51 17.24
N GLY A 683 21.06 4.80 18.19
CA GLY A 683 19.62 4.56 18.09
C GLY A 683 18.94 5.41 17.01
N MET A 684 19.30 6.69 16.87
CA MET A 684 18.78 7.56 15.82
C MET A 684 19.14 7.06 14.41
N ILE A 685 20.36 6.60 14.22
CA ILE A 685 20.83 6.11 12.91
C ILE A 685 20.32 4.68 12.66
N SER A 686 20.45 3.77 13.62
CA SER A 686 19.99 2.38 13.48
C SER A 686 18.47 2.24 13.37
N ALA A 687 17.67 3.11 13.99
CA ALA A 687 16.21 3.07 13.85
C ALA A 687 15.71 3.62 12.49
N ARG A 688 16.55 4.35 11.77
CA ARG A 688 16.25 4.99 10.48
C ARG A 688 16.92 4.31 9.28
N GLY A 689 18.01 3.60 9.50
CA GLY A 689 18.86 3.05 8.44
C GLY A 689 19.43 4.14 7.53
N CYS A 690 19.73 3.77 6.29
CA CYS A 690 19.96 4.68 5.17
C CYS A 690 18.62 4.90 4.45
N PRO A 691 17.88 6.01 4.66
CA PRO A 691 16.50 6.08 4.18
C PRO A 691 16.41 6.37 2.68
N ASP A 692 15.41 5.83 2.00
CA ASP A 692 15.29 5.89 0.52
C ASP A 692 16.60 5.43 -0.15
N HIS A 693 17.18 4.33 0.35
CA HIS A 693 18.44 3.76 -0.11
C HIS A 693 18.40 2.23 -0.12
N TYR A 694 19.24 1.62 -0.95
CA TYR A 694 19.34 0.16 -1.03
C TYR A 694 19.93 -0.50 0.23
N ASP A 695 20.56 0.31 1.11
CA ASP A 695 21.06 -0.09 2.44
C ASP A 695 20.04 0.18 3.57
N GLU A 696 18.76 0.48 3.28
CA GLU A 696 17.76 0.75 4.32
C GLU A 696 17.41 -0.51 5.14
N ASP A 697 17.47 -0.42 6.47
CA ASP A 697 17.14 -1.53 7.37
C ASP A 697 15.62 -1.79 7.44
N GLN A 698 15.21 -3.06 7.32
CA GLN A 698 13.82 -3.48 7.59
C GLN A 698 13.55 -3.67 9.09
N GLY A 699 14.55 -3.52 9.95
CA GLY A 699 14.47 -3.71 11.39
C GLY A 699 14.94 -5.10 11.82
N PRO A 700 14.96 -5.38 13.14
CA PRO A 700 15.39 -6.66 13.67
C PRO A 700 14.50 -7.80 13.16
N ARG A 701 15.13 -8.87 12.65
CA ARG A 701 14.42 -10.12 12.36
C ARG A 701 13.78 -10.68 13.63
N PHE A 702 12.47 -10.88 13.60
CA PHE A 702 11.84 -11.84 14.51
C PHE A 702 12.41 -13.23 14.20
N SER A 703 12.80 -13.99 15.23
CA SER A 703 13.51 -15.25 15.07
C SER A 703 12.72 -16.26 14.24
N ARG A 704 13.28 -16.71 13.10
CA ARG A 704 12.75 -17.86 12.33
C ARG A 704 12.68 -19.14 13.17
N LYS A 705 13.48 -19.25 14.26
CA LYS A 705 13.43 -20.37 15.20
C LYS A 705 12.55 -20.02 16.41
N PRO A 706 11.39 -20.66 16.61
CA PRO A 706 10.72 -20.65 17.90
C PRO A 706 11.59 -21.46 18.88
N LYS A 707 12.38 -20.77 19.72
CA LYS A 707 13.01 -21.44 20.87
C LYS A 707 11.95 -21.90 21.87
N ASP A 708 10.83 -21.18 21.92
CA ASP A 708 9.60 -21.51 22.60
C ASP A 708 8.44 -21.33 21.62
N ASN A 709 7.31 -22.02 21.84
CA ASN A 709 6.10 -21.95 21.01
C ASN A 709 5.39 -20.57 21.00
N GLN A 710 6.06 -19.51 21.46
CA GLN A 710 5.61 -18.12 21.55
C GLN A 710 6.27 -17.19 20.51
N GLY A 711 7.17 -17.71 19.66
CA GLY A 711 7.80 -16.92 18.60
C GLY A 711 6.81 -16.42 17.54
N MET A 712 6.84 -15.12 17.24
CA MET A 712 6.01 -14.49 16.20
C MET A 712 6.30 -15.13 14.83
N ARG A 713 5.29 -15.78 14.24
CA ARG A 713 5.42 -16.44 12.93
C ARG A 713 5.32 -15.38 11.83
N ILE A 714 6.25 -15.40 10.88
CA ILE A 714 6.18 -14.62 9.63
C ILE A 714 5.62 -15.53 8.52
N SER A 715 4.78 -14.99 7.64
CA SER A 715 4.05 -15.72 6.57
C SER A 715 4.00 -15.02 5.22
N HIS A 716 4.42 -13.76 5.20
CA HIS A 716 4.28 -12.84 4.08
C HIS A 716 5.67 -12.60 3.46
N THR A 717 6.44 -13.66 3.26
CA THR A 717 7.63 -13.69 2.41
C THR A 717 7.56 -14.95 1.55
N PHE A 718 8.11 -14.95 0.33
CA PHE A 718 7.99 -16.10 -0.56
C PHE A 718 8.48 -17.40 0.08
N ALA A 719 9.64 -17.37 0.77
CA ALA A 719 10.16 -18.52 1.50
C ALA A 719 9.24 -18.99 2.64
N SER A 720 8.76 -18.07 3.51
CA SER A 720 7.88 -18.43 4.63
C SER A 720 6.49 -18.89 4.19
N ALA A 721 5.99 -18.35 3.08
CA ALA A 721 4.74 -18.77 2.45
C ALA A 721 4.81 -20.21 1.93
N ILE A 722 5.91 -20.59 1.26
CA ILE A 722 6.15 -21.97 0.80
C ILE A 722 6.36 -22.90 2.00
N GLU A 723 7.14 -22.50 3.01
CA GLU A 723 7.33 -23.27 4.24
C GLU A 723 5.98 -23.58 4.92
N GLN A 724 5.09 -22.58 5.06
CA GLN A 724 3.77 -22.78 5.64
C GLN A 724 2.85 -23.63 4.76
N TYR A 725 2.92 -23.47 3.44
CA TYR A 725 2.21 -24.32 2.48
C TYR A 725 2.60 -25.79 2.65
N ASN A 726 3.90 -26.06 2.71
CA ASN A 726 4.48 -27.38 2.87
C ASN A 726 4.13 -27.98 4.24
N ASN A 727 4.46 -27.30 5.34
CA ASN A 727 4.40 -27.88 6.69
C ASN A 727 2.99 -27.97 7.31
N ASN A 728 2.12 -26.98 7.11
CA ASN A 728 0.90 -26.87 7.94
C ASN A 728 -0.39 -27.37 7.29
N LEU A 729 -0.46 -27.44 5.95
CA LEU A 729 -1.71 -27.01 5.31
C LEU A 729 -2.64 -28.04 4.66
N GLY A 730 -2.16 -29.20 4.21
CA GLY A 730 -3.02 -30.22 3.55
C GLY A 730 -3.69 -29.79 2.22
N GLU A 731 -3.17 -28.74 1.58
CA GLU A 731 -3.65 -28.20 0.30
C GLU A 731 -3.20 -29.04 -0.94
N PRO A 732 -3.80 -28.83 -2.13
CA PRO A 732 -3.50 -29.53 -3.39
C PRO A 732 -2.03 -29.51 -3.84
N PHE A 733 -1.64 -30.42 -4.74
CA PHE A 733 -0.41 -30.40 -5.57
C PHE A 733 0.95 -30.13 -4.89
N LYS A 734 1.05 -30.15 -3.55
CA LYS A 734 2.27 -29.84 -2.77
C LYS A 734 3.54 -30.51 -3.31
N LYS A 735 3.47 -31.81 -3.58
CA LYS A 735 4.61 -32.62 -4.04
C LYS A 735 5.00 -32.35 -5.50
N GLU A 736 4.07 -31.86 -6.32
CA GLU A 736 4.27 -31.68 -7.76
C GLU A 736 4.89 -30.33 -8.12
N VAL A 737 4.70 -29.30 -7.29
CA VAL A 737 5.13 -27.93 -7.61
C VAL A 737 6.35 -27.48 -6.80
N PHE A 738 6.44 -27.79 -5.51
CA PHE A 738 7.43 -27.19 -4.60
C PHE A 738 8.53 -28.16 -4.10
N ASP A 739 8.89 -29.16 -4.92
CA ASP A 739 10.05 -30.06 -4.70
C ASP A 739 10.15 -30.59 -3.25
N PHE A 740 9.04 -31.16 -2.77
CA PHE A 740 8.87 -31.55 -1.37
C PHE A 740 9.51 -32.91 -1.07
N ASP A 741 10.59 -32.90 -0.30
CA ASP A 741 11.26 -34.11 0.20
C ASP A 741 10.55 -34.66 1.46
N GLU A 742 9.99 -35.86 1.36
CA GLU A 742 9.37 -36.57 2.49
C GLU A 742 10.38 -37.20 3.47
N GLU A 743 11.63 -37.41 3.06
CA GLU A 743 12.66 -38.00 3.91
C GLU A 743 13.27 -36.96 4.88
N ALA A 744 13.20 -35.67 4.52
CA ALA A 744 13.72 -34.56 5.31
C ALA A 744 12.86 -34.17 6.53
N GLN A 745 11.68 -34.76 6.73
CA GLN A 745 10.88 -34.52 7.95
C GLN A 745 11.29 -35.44 9.10
N PRO A 746 11.40 -34.94 10.36
CA PRO A 746 11.47 -35.81 11.53
C PRO A 746 10.19 -36.65 11.58
N LYS A 747 10.33 -37.98 11.51
CA LYS A 747 9.24 -38.96 11.35
C LYS A 747 8.40 -39.15 12.62
N ASN A 748 7.82 -38.07 13.14
CA ASN A 748 6.90 -38.09 14.29
C ASN A 748 5.51 -38.57 13.87
N TYR A 749 5.41 -39.85 13.51
CA TYR A 749 4.14 -40.53 13.24
C TYR A 749 3.62 -41.24 14.49
N TRP A 750 2.43 -40.85 14.93
CA TRP A 750 1.56 -41.73 15.71
C TRP A 750 0.77 -42.58 14.71
N THR A 751 0.99 -43.90 14.67
CA THR A 751 0.11 -44.79 13.90
C THR A 751 -1.17 -45.10 14.69
N PRO A 752 -2.27 -45.52 14.05
CA PRO A 752 -3.47 -45.99 14.74
C PRO A 752 -3.22 -47.15 15.73
N ASP A 753 -2.10 -47.84 15.57
CA ASP A 753 -1.68 -49.02 16.34
C ASP A 753 -0.82 -48.68 17.56
N GLY A 754 -0.59 -47.39 17.84
CA GLY A 754 0.07 -46.92 19.05
C GLY A 754 1.58 -47.16 19.13
N LYS A 755 2.26 -47.49 18.02
CA LYS A 755 3.73 -47.54 17.98
C LYS A 755 4.31 -46.15 17.72
N VAL A 756 5.32 -45.80 18.51
CA VAL A 756 6.14 -44.61 18.35
C VAL A 756 7.53 -45.03 17.88
N SER A 757 8.26 -44.16 17.18
CA SER A 757 9.66 -44.41 16.81
C SER A 757 10.55 -44.58 18.04
N ASP A 758 11.58 -45.42 17.94
CA ASP A 758 12.44 -45.78 19.07
C ASP A 758 13.18 -44.57 19.71
N ASP A 759 13.34 -43.47 18.98
CA ASP A 759 13.97 -42.20 19.42
C ASP A 759 13.02 -41.22 20.15
N PHE A 760 11.85 -41.66 20.65
CA PHE A 760 10.85 -40.78 21.28
C PHE A 760 11.02 -40.56 22.80
N TRP A 761 12.01 -41.17 23.44
CA TRP A 761 12.31 -41.03 24.88
C TRP A 761 13.63 -40.30 25.14
#